data_AF-A0A9D4VX35-F1
#
_entry.id   AF-A0A9D4VX35-F1
#
_cell.length_a   1.000
_cell.length_b   1.000
_cell.length_c   1.000
_cell.angle_alpha   90.00
_cell.angle_beta   90.00
_cell.angle_gamma   90.00
#
_symmetry.space_group_name_H-M   'P 1'
#
loop_
_entity.id
_entity.type
_entity.pdbx_description
1 polymer ?
#
loop_
_entity_poly.entity_id
_entity_poly.type
_entity_poly.pdbx_seq_one_letter_code
_entity_poly.pdbx_strand_id
1 'polypeptide(L)'
;MSEIEIPPYFLCPISFQIMKDPVTTVTGITYDRESIEKWLLKAKICVCPVTNQSLPRSKEFLTPNHTLQRLIKAWISSNEAKGDDHDDHVPYPEYSLSRIHLQKLVKNLEVPNCFRTAMEKIHDLAKQSERNRTCMVEVGVTKAMVMVIKKSFKQGNTICLEEGLKIIRLLWHEAVIKNMMKPLVGENMDFINSLTWILKIYIDNNDVKMVNEVMLLLKLTIEIVDSSLIGNLNIEFFREIVRVLQKRGLFSEQTIKSALHVLTGTSSLGRNRTRIVEANGVFELIEFELENPKKSVTELIFNLLAHLCSCAEGREQFLRHAAGIAMVTKRILRVSAVTDDLAIQVISVIAKYSSSKETVLEMLRVGAVSKLCMVLHLAWTLKGQDDLKTSEYSLSRIHLQTLVKNLEVPNCFRTAMEKIHDLAKQSERNRTCMVEVGVTKAMVMVIEKSFKEGNTICLEEGLKIIRLLWHEAVIKNMMKPLVGENMDFINSLTWILKIYIDNNDVKMVNEVMLLLKLTIEIVDSSLIGNLNIEFFREIVRVLQKRGLFSKQTIKSALHVFTGISSLGRNRTRIVEVNGVFELIEFELENPKKSVTELIFNLLAHLCSCAEGREQFLRHAAGIAMVTKRILRVSAVTDDLALQVISVIAKYSTSKKTVLEMSRVGAVSKLCMVMQADCASYLKEKAIDILRLHSTTWNNSPCIQVYFVTRNQR
;
A
#
# COMPACT_ATOMS: atom_id res chain seq x y z
N MET A 1 -8.39 -59.02 -31.12
CA MET A 1 -8.61 -59.31 -29.69
C MET A 1 -8.90 -57.99 -28.99
N SER A 2 -9.87 -58.02 -28.07
CA SER A 2 -10.62 -56.91 -27.46
C SER A 2 -9.95 -55.53 -27.41
N GLU A 3 -10.54 -54.55 -28.10
CA GLU A 3 -10.38 -53.13 -27.76
C GLU A 3 -10.55 -52.96 -26.24
N ILE A 4 -9.69 -52.15 -25.61
CA ILE A 4 -9.87 -51.77 -24.21
C ILE A 4 -11.11 -50.88 -24.15
N GLU A 5 -12.26 -51.50 -23.95
CA GLU A 5 -13.54 -50.81 -23.86
C GLU A 5 -13.55 -49.96 -22.58
N ILE A 6 -13.48 -48.64 -22.75
CA ILE A 6 -13.53 -47.71 -21.63
C ILE A 6 -14.91 -47.80 -21.01
N PRO A 7 -15.03 -48.11 -19.70
CA PRO A 7 -16.34 -48.17 -19.06
C PRO A 7 -17.08 -46.83 -19.22
N PRO A 8 -18.34 -46.82 -19.72
CA PRO A 8 -19.05 -45.58 -20.04
C PRO A 8 -19.18 -44.61 -18.86
N TYR A 9 -19.22 -45.12 -17.62
CA TYR A 9 -19.30 -44.34 -16.39
C TYR A 9 -18.01 -43.60 -16.03
N PHE A 10 -16.90 -43.82 -16.75
CA PHE A 10 -15.68 -43.01 -16.63
C PHE A 10 -15.65 -41.81 -17.58
N LEU A 11 -16.55 -41.78 -18.57
CA LEU A 11 -16.59 -40.75 -19.59
C LEU A 11 -17.44 -39.56 -19.13
N CYS A 12 -16.94 -38.36 -19.37
CA CYS A 12 -17.66 -37.12 -19.16
C CYS A 12 -18.82 -37.03 -20.17
N PRO A 13 -20.07 -36.79 -19.74
CA PRO A 13 -21.20 -36.70 -20.67
C PRO A 13 -21.16 -35.51 -21.64
N ILE A 14 -20.28 -34.53 -21.40
CA ILE A 14 -20.12 -33.35 -22.27
C ILE A 14 -19.02 -33.59 -23.31
N SER A 15 -17.84 -34.05 -22.88
CA SER A 15 -16.67 -34.18 -23.76
C SER A 15 -16.50 -35.59 -24.35
N PHE A 16 -17.24 -36.58 -23.83
CA PHE A 16 -17.08 -38.01 -24.14
C PHE A 16 -15.66 -38.54 -23.90
N GLN A 17 -14.87 -37.84 -23.08
CA GLN A 17 -13.52 -38.23 -22.67
C GLN A 17 -13.50 -38.70 -21.22
N ILE A 18 -12.50 -39.50 -20.83
CA ILE A 18 -12.30 -39.92 -19.44
C ILE A 18 -12.19 -38.69 -18.53
N MET A 19 -12.97 -38.66 -17.44
CA MET A 19 -12.97 -37.58 -16.47
C MET A 19 -11.64 -37.52 -15.70
N LYS A 20 -10.98 -36.36 -15.69
CA LYS A 20 -9.73 -36.12 -14.95
C LYS A 20 -10.01 -35.63 -13.53
N ASP A 21 -10.99 -34.74 -13.42
CA ASP A 21 -11.48 -34.21 -12.15
C ASP A 21 -13.01 -34.33 -12.08
N PRO A 22 -13.52 -35.52 -11.72
CA PRO A 22 -14.96 -35.78 -11.71
C PRO A 22 -15.65 -34.99 -10.60
N VAL A 23 -16.63 -34.16 -10.97
CA VAL A 23 -17.48 -33.37 -10.07
C VAL A 23 -18.94 -33.69 -10.30
N THR A 24 -19.67 -33.91 -9.20
CA THR A 24 -21.09 -34.21 -9.20
C THR A 24 -21.89 -32.94 -9.01
N THR A 25 -22.84 -32.71 -9.91
CA THR A 25 -23.81 -31.62 -9.83
C THR A 25 -24.97 -31.95 -8.88
N VAL A 26 -25.77 -30.96 -8.50
CA VAL A 26 -26.99 -31.16 -7.67
C VAL A 26 -28.01 -32.12 -8.29
N THR A 27 -27.93 -32.36 -9.60
CA THR A 27 -28.80 -33.32 -10.31
C THR A 27 -28.25 -34.75 -10.25
N GLY A 28 -27.17 -35.00 -9.51
CA GLY A 28 -26.55 -36.31 -9.35
C GLY A 28 -25.67 -36.77 -10.52
N ILE A 29 -25.53 -35.98 -11.59
CA ILE A 29 -24.69 -36.34 -12.74
C ILE A 29 -23.27 -35.83 -12.51
N THR A 30 -22.30 -36.70 -12.81
CA THR A 30 -20.87 -36.40 -12.70
C THR A 30 -20.30 -35.98 -14.06
N TYR A 31 -19.52 -34.91 -14.06
CA TYR A 31 -18.84 -34.37 -15.23
C TYR A 31 -17.37 -34.14 -14.92
N ASP A 32 -16.54 -33.97 -15.95
CA ASP A 32 -15.22 -33.38 -15.75
C ASP A 32 -15.36 -31.88 -15.40
N ARG A 33 -14.66 -31.42 -14.36
CA ARG A 33 -14.76 -30.05 -13.84
C ARG A 33 -14.61 -28.99 -14.92
N GLU A 34 -13.60 -29.12 -15.78
CA GLU A 34 -13.35 -28.14 -16.83
C GLU A 34 -14.50 -28.07 -17.83
N SER A 35 -15.10 -29.22 -18.14
CA SER A 35 -16.20 -29.34 -19.09
C SER A 35 -17.48 -28.68 -18.56
N ILE A 36 -17.86 -28.97 -17.31
CA ILE A 36 -19.08 -28.40 -16.72
C ILE A 36 -18.92 -26.91 -16.38
N GLU A 37 -17.74 -26.46 -15.97
CA GLU A 37 -17.48 -25.03 -15.74
C GLU A 37 -17.57 -24.22 -17.04
N LYS A 38 -16.99 -24.73 -18.14
CA LYS A 38 -17.13 -24.09 -19.47
C LYS A 38 -18.58 -24.07 -19.94
N TRP A 39 -19.35 -25.13 -19.67
CA TRP A 39 -20.78 -25.20 -19.99
C TRP A 39 -21.57 -24.12 -19.24
N LEU A 40 -21.37 -23.99 -17.92
CA LEU A 40 -22.05 -23.00 -17.08
C LEU A 40 -21.67 -21.55 -17.41
N LEU A 41 -20.44 -21.32 -17.89
CA LEU A 41 -19.99 -19.98 -18.31
C LEU A 41 -20.60 -19.55 -19.65
N LYS A 42 -20.76 -20.48 -20.61
CA LYS A 42 -21.27 -20.17 -21.95
C LYS A 42 -22.80 -20.15 -22.05
N ALA A 43 -23.51 -20.87 -21.19
CA ALA A 43 -24.95 -21.01 -21.28
C ALA A 43 -25.70 -19.75 -20.82
N LYS A 44 -26.71 -19.31 -21.61
CA LYS A 44 -27.64 -18.24 -21.20
C LYS A 44 -28.54 -18.67 -20.03
N ILE A 45 -28.87 -19.96 -19.98
CA ILE A 45 -29.66 -20.61 -18.93
C ILE A 45 -28.83 -21.77 -18.37
N CYS A 46 -28.55 -21.77 -17.07
CA CYS A 46 -27.73 -22.81 -16.43
C CYS A 46 -28.58 -24.06 -16.21
N VAL A 47 -28.53 -25.01 -17.14
CA VAL A 47 -29.18 -26.32 -17.04
C VAL A 47 -28.16 -27.45 -17.13
N CYS A 48 -28.49 -28.57 -16.49
CA CYS A 48 -27.73 -29.80 -16.59
C CYS A 48 -27.81 -30.36 -18.02
N PRO A 49 -26.68 -30.60 -18.71
CA PRO A 49 -26.67 -31.11 -20.09
C PRO A 49 -27.45 -32.40 -20.29
N VAL A 50 -27.50 -33.26 -19.26
CA VAL A 50 -28.11 -34.60 -19.35
C VAL A 50 -29.56 -34.60 -18.87
N THR A 51 -29.86 -33.95 -17.74
CA THR A 51 -31.21 -34.01 -17.13
C THR A 51 -32.10 -32.82 -17.46
N ASN A 52 -31.53 -31.78 -18.09
CA ASN A 52 -32.18 -30.50 -18.39
C ASN A 52 -32.78 -29.77 -17.16
N GLN A 53 -32.37 -30.16 -15.95
CA GLN A 53 -32.76 -29.51 -14.69
C GLN A 53 -31.88 -28.28 -14.42
N SER A 54 -32.43 -27.30 -13.70
CA SER A 54 -31.72 -26.06 -13.35
C SER A 54 -30.48 -26.33 -12.47
N LEU A 55 -29.35 -25.71 -12.81
CA LEU A 55 -28.09 -25.76 -12.07
C LEU A 55 -27.72 -24.38 -11.49
N PRO A 56 -27.25 -24.32 -10.22
CA PRO A 56 -26.69 -23.11 -9.67
C PRO A 56 -25.47 -22.63 -10.46
N ARG A 57 -25.32 -21.31 -10.64
CA ARG A 57 -24.21 -20.73 -11.42
C ARG A 57 -22.88 -20.68 -10.64
N SER A 58 -22.92 -20.76 -9.31
CA SER A 58 -21.73 -20.71 -8.45
C SER A 58 -21.01 -22.06 -8.46
N LYS A 59 -19.67 -22.01 -8.58
CA LYS A 59 -18.78 -23.19 -8.56
C LYS A 59 -18.81 -23.96 -7.23
N GLU A 60 -19.29 -23.33 -6.17
CA GLU A 60 -19.38 -23.91 -4.82
C GLU A 60 -20.41 -25.06 -4.74
N PHE A 61 -21.32 -25.17 -5.71
CA PHE A 61 -22.33 -26.23 -5.77
C PHE A 61 -21.89 -27.46 -6.59
N LEU A 62 -20.60 -27.53 -6.97
CA LEU A 62 -20.01 -28.69 -7.63
C LEU A 62 -19.25 -29.54 -6.60
N THR A 63 -19.81 -30.68 -6.23
CA THR A 63 -19.24 -31.58 -5.23
C THR A 63 -18.19 -32.50 -5.86
N PRO A 64 -16.92 -32.50 -5.41
CA PRO A 64 -15.90 -33.41 -5.94
C PRO A 64 -16.25 -34.89 -5.72
N ASN A 65 -16.10 -35.73 -6.75
CA ASN A 65 -16.33 -37.17 -6.68
C ASN A 65 -15.00 -37.94 -6.59
N HIS A 66 -14.38 -37.91 -5.40
CA HIS A 66 -13.08 -38.54 -5.16
C HIS A 66 -13.10 -40.06 -5.33
N THR A 67 -14.24 -40.72 -5.10
CA THR A 67 -14.40 -42.16 -5.29
C THR A 67 -14.25 -42.52 -6.77
N LEU A 68 -14.97 -41.83 -7.66
CA LEU A 68 -14.86 -42.06 -9.10
C LEU A 68 -13.46 -41.73 -9.62
N GLN A 69 -12.85 -40.66 -9.09
CA GLN A 69 -11.48 -40.29 -9.44
C GLN A 69 -10.47 -41.39 -9.09
N ARG A 70 -10.63 -42.07 -7.94
CA ARG A 70 -9.78 -43.19 -7.54
C ARG A 70 -9.98 -44.41 -8.44
N LEU A 71 -11.22 -44.72 -8.81
CA LEU A 71 -11.56 -45.84 -9.69
C LEU A 71 -10.99 -45.63 -11.11
N ILE A 72 -11.14 -44.42 -11.65
CA ILE A 72 -10.58 -44.06 -12.97
C ILE A 72 -9.05 -44.21 -12.95
N LYS A 73 -8.38 -43.70 -11.92
CA LYS A 73 -6.91 -43.82 -11.79
C LYS A 73 -6.46 -45.28 -11.71
N ALA A 74 -7.14 -46.11 -10.91
CA ALA A 74 -6.82 -47.54 -10.79
C ALA A 74 -7.01 -48.30 -12.11
N TRP A 75 -8.06 -47.96 -12.86
CA TRP A 75 -8.32 -48.54 -14.19
C TRP A 75 -7.23 -48.14 -15.21
N ILE A 76 -6.85 -46.86 -15.25
CA ILE A 76 -5.77 -46.39 -16.14
C ILE A 76 -4.46 -47.13 -15.84
N SER A 77 -4.04 -47.17 -14.58
CA SER A 77 -2.78 -47.85 -14.19
C SER A 77 -2.78 -49.35 -14.48
N SER A 78 -3.95 -50.00 -14.41
CA SER A 78 -4.08 -51.44 -14.69
C SER A 78 -4.03 -51.77 -16.19
N ASN A 79 -4.36 -50.79 -17.05
CA ASN A 79 -4.34 -50.93 -18.50
C ASN A 79 -3.03 -50.41 -19.13
N GLU A 80 -2.34 -49.46 -18.49
CA GLU A 80 -0.98 -49.05 -18.85
C GLU A 80 0.04 -50.18 -18.66
N ALA A 81 -0.17 -51.07 -17.69
CA ALA A 81 0.71 -52.22 -17.42
C ALA A 81 0.57 -53.39 -18.42
N LYS A 82 -0.35 -53.30 -19.39
CA LYS A 82 -0.67 -54.38 -20.35
C LYS A 82 -0.37 -54.03 -21.81
N GLY A 83 0.19 -52.85 -22.09
CA GLY A 83 0.49 -52.37 -23.44
C GLY A 83 1.98 -52.31 -23.72
N ASP A 84 2.63 -53.46 -23.82
CA ASP A 84 3.87 -53.64 -24.61
C ASP A 84 3.52 -54.69 -25.67
N ASP A 85 3.92 -54.43 -26.91
CA ASP A 85 3.62 -55.16 -28.15
C ASP A 85 2.19 -54.99 -28.70
N HIS A 86 1.96 -53.93 -29.49
CA HIS A 86 1.42 -54.06 -30.86
C HIS A 86 1.34 -52.69 -31.55
N ASP A 87 2.00 -52.63 -32.71
CA ASP A 87 1.97 -51.57 -33.71
C ASP A 87 0.67 -51.69 -34.52
N ASP A 88 -0.28 -50.77 -34.35
CA ASP A 88 -1.27 -50.42 -35.38
C ASP A 88 -2.04 -49.13 -35.01
N HIS A 89 -2.22 -48.29 -36.02
CA HIS A 89 -2.65 -46.91 -35.95
C HIS A 89 -4.14 -46.75 -35.55
N VAL A 90 -4.41 -46.16 -34.38
CA VAL A 90 -5.70 -45.54 -34.01
C VAL A 90 -5.41 -44.08 -33.64
N PRO A 91 -6.20 -43.09 -34.12
CA PRO A 91 -5.86 -41.68 -33.98
C PRO A 91 -6.05 -41.19 -32.53
N TYR A 92 -4.96 -41.21 -31.76
CA TYR A 92 -4.84 -40.51 -30.48
C TYR A 92 -4.50 -39.02 -30.73
N PRO A 93 -5.24 -38.06 -30.14
CA PRO A 93 -4.77 -36.69 -30.01
C PRO A 93 -3.66 -36.62 -28.95
N GLU A 94 -2.42 -36.49 -29.43
CA GLU A 94 -1.21 -35.90 -28.82
C GLU A 94 -1.04 -35.94 -27.28
N TYR A 95 -0.25 -36.93 -26.85
CA TYR A 95 0.74 -36.94 -25.75
C TYR A 95 0.59 -35.94 -24.58
N SER A 96 0.22 -36.48 -23.41
CA SER A 96 0.72 -35.94 -22.15
C SER A 96 2.23 -36.18 -22.03
N LEU A 97 3.03 -35.12 -22.00
CA LEU A 97 4.48 -35.17 -21.83
C LEU A 97 4.88 -35.92 -20.54
N SER A 98 5.55 -37.07 -20.65
CA SER A 98 6.00 -37.84 -19.49
C SER A 98 7.26 -37.22 -18.86
N ARG A 99 7.28 -37.09 -17.53
CA ARG A 99 8.41 -36.54 -16.76
C ARG A 99 9.74 -37.27 -17.06
N ILE A 100 9.66 -38.58 -17.31
CA ILE A 100 10.79 -39.45 -17.64
C ILE A 100 11.40 -39.08 -19.00
N HIS A 101 10.56 -38.76 -19.99
CA HIS A 101 11.02 -38.35 -21.32
C HIS A 101 11.83 -37.05 -21.25
N LEU A 102 11.35 -36.04 -20.50
CA LEU A 102 12.10 -34.79 -20.30
C LEU A 102 13.42 -35.00 -19.55
N GLN A 103 13.45 -35.87 -18.54
CA GLN A 103 14.69 -36.19 -17.82
C GLN A 103 15.73 -36.82 -18.75
N LYS A 104 15.31 -37.71 -19.66
CA LYS A 104 16.19 -38.28 -20.68
C LYS A 104 16.72 -37.19 -21.64
N LEU A 105 15.86 -36.27 -22.07
CA LEU A 105 16.27 -35.15 -22.93
C LEU A 105 17.27 -34.22 -22.22
N VAL A 106 17.08 -33.91 -20.94
CA VAL A 106 18.03 -33.10 -20.16
C VAL A 106 19.38 -33.81 -20.03
N LYS A 107 19.41 -35.12 -19.75
CA LYS A 107 20.67 -35.89 -19.73
C LYS A 107 21.38 -35.90 -21.08
N ASN A 108 20.62 -35.95 -22.17
CA ASN A 108 21.19 -35.90 -23.52
C ASN A 108 21.87 -34.56 -23.86
N LEU A 109 21.64 -33.49 -23.08
CA LEU A 109 22.37 -32.23 -23.22
C LEU A 109 23.84 -32.35 -22.77
N GLU A 110 24.18 -33.36 -21.99
CA GLU A 110 25.57 -33.63 -21.58
C GLU A 110 26.34 -34.45 -22.63
N VAL A 111 25.61 -35.11 -23.54
CA VAL A 111 26.16 -36.01 -24.56
C VAL A 111 26.37 -35.23 -25.87
N PRO A 112 27.63 -35.04 -26.36
CA PRO A 112 27.91 -34.21 -27.53
C PRO A 112 27.11 -34.59 -28.79
N ASN A 113 26.98 -35.89 -29.08
CA ASN A 113 26.29 -36.38 -30.28
C ASN A 113 24.76 -36.22 -30.21
N CYS A 114 24.19 -36.03 -29.01
CA CYS A 114 22.75 -35.86 -28.81
C CYS A 114 22.35 -34.43 -28.45
N PHE A 115 23.33 -33.54 -28.23
CA PHE A 115 23.09 -32.17 -27.75
C PHE A 115 22.15 -31.38 -28.66
N ARG A 116 22.43 -31.33 -29.96
CA ARG A 116 21.62 -30.57 -30.93
C ARG A 116 20.18 -31.08 -31.01
N THR A 117 20.01 -32.38 -31.16
CA THR A 117 18.69 -33.00 -31.28
C THR A 117 17.88 -32.90 -29.98
N ALA A 118 18.55 -32.93 -28.83
CA ALA A 118 17.91 -32.69 -27.53
C ALA A 118 17.47 -31.23 -27.38
N MET A 119 18.30 -30.25 -27.77
CA MET A 119 17.96 -28.83 -27.74
C MET A 119 16.76 -28.50 -28.63
N GLU A 120 16.74 -29.00 -29.86
CA GLU A 120 15.62 -28.82 -30.80
C GLU A 120 14.31 -29.38 -30.23
N LYS A 121 14.33 -30.63 -29.73
CA LYS A 121 13.16 -31.27 -29.12
C LYS A 121 12.66 -30.51 -27.89
N ILE A 122 13.55 -30.08 -26.99
CA ILE A 122 13.16 -29.29 -25.81
C ILE A 122 12.52 -27.98 -26.25
N HIS A 123 13.08 -27.31 -27.26
CA HIS A 123 12.52 -26.06 -27.77
C HIS A 123 11.12 -26.25 -28.40
N ASP A 124 10.91 -27.30 -29.18
CA ASP A 124 9.61 -27.58 -29.79
C ASP A 124 8.55 -27.92 -28.74
N LEU A 125 8.91 -28.74 -27.75
CA LEU A 125 8.02 -29.06 -26.63
C LEU A 125 7.65 -27.81 -25.82
N ALA A 126 8.57 -26.84 -25.66
CA ALA A 126 8.34 -25.60 -24.92
C ALA A 126 7.36 -24.65 -25.64
N LYS A 127 7.28 -24.73 -26.98
CA LYS A 127 6.34 -23.95 -27.79
C LYS A 127 4.91 -24.49 -27.76
N GLN A 128 4.76 -25.82 -27.65
CA GLN A 128 3.47 -26.49 -27.85
C GLN A 128 2.43 -26.18 -26.78
N SER A 129 2.80 -26.13 -25.49
CA SER A 129 1.83 -25.86 -24.43
C SER A 129 2.44 -25.27 -23.16
N GLU A 130 1.62 -24.53 -22.40
CA GLU A 130 2.01 -24.04 -21.07
C GLU A 130 2.26 -25.19 -20.08
N ARG A 131 1.50 -26.28 -20.19
CA ARG A 131 1.67 -27.49 -19.36
C ARG A 131 3.06 -28.11 -19.54
N ASN A 132 3.58 -28.10 -20.76
CA ASN A 132 4.93 -28.58 -21.06
C ASN A 132 5.97 -27.70 -20.35
N ARG A 133 5.80 -26.38 -20.40
CA ARG A 133 6.69 -25.42 -19.73
C ARG A 133 6.72 -25.63 -18.21
N THR A 134 5.57 -25.85 -17.58
CA THR A 134 5.49 -26.16 -16.14
C THR A 134 6.24 -27.45 -15.81
N CYS A 135 6.04 -28.52 -16.60
CA CYS A 135 6.75 -29.79 -16.41
C CYS A 135 8.26 -29.65 -16.63
N MET A 136 8.69 -28.85 -17.61
CA MET A 136 10.11 -28.54 -17.87
C MET A 136 10.78 -27.84 -16.71
N VAL A 137 10.09 -26.91 -16.07
CA VAL A 137 10.55 -26.21 -14.87
C VAL A 137 10.76 -27.21 -13.73
N GLU A 138 9.80 -28.10 -13.48
CA GLU A 138 9.90 -29.14 -12.44
C GLU A 138 11.03 -30.16 -12.68
N VAL A 139 11.35 -30.43 -13.95
CA VAL A 139 12.45 -31.35 -14.34
C VAL A 139 13.82 -30.65 -14.30
N GLY A 140 13.86 -29.33 -14.17
CA GLY A 140 15.10 -28.55 -14.06
C GLY A 140 15.71 -28.14 -15.41
N VAL A 141 14.90 -28.10 -16.48
CA VAL A 141 15.34 -27.62 -17.82
C VAL A 141 15.92 -26.20 -17.73
N THR A 142 15.32 -25.32 -16.94
CA THR A 142 15.84 -23.95 -16.72
C THR A 142 17.28 -23.94 -16.23
N LYS A 143 17.61 -24.78 -15.23
CA LYS A 143 18.97 -24.90 -14.69
C LYS A 143 19.92 -25.45 -15.75
N ALA A 144 19.49 -26.45 -16.51
CA ALA A 144 20.27 -27.01 -17.60
C ALA A 144 20.61 -25.95 -18.67
N MET A 145 19.64 -25.13 -19.09
CA MET A 145 19.88 -24.07 -20.09
C MET A 145 20.86 -23.00 -19.58
N VAL A 146 20.75 -22.58 -18.32
CA VAL A 146 21.72 -21.64 -17.71
C VAL A 146 23.12 -22.25 -17.69
N MET A 147 23.25 -23.54 -17.35
CA MET A 147 24.55 -24.24 -17.39
C MET A 147 25.11 -24.36 -18.79
N VAL A 148 24.28 -24.63 -19.80
CA VAL A 148 24.68 -24.66 -21.21
C VAL A 148 25.26 -23.32 -21.63
N ILE A 149 24.56 -22.21 -21.35
CA ILE A 149 25.05 -20.86 -21.69
C ILE A 149 26.37 -20.54 -20.98
N LYS A 150 26.50 -20.87 -19.69
CA LYS A 150 27.76 -20.68 -18.94
C LYS A 150 28.91 -21.53 -19.49
N LYS A 151 28.63 -22.79 -19.87
CA LYS A 151 29.63 -23.69 -20.46
C LYS A 151 30.09 -23.18 -21.82
N SER A 152 29.14 -22.74 -22.65
CA SER A 152 29.41 -22.10 -23.94
C SER A 152 30.27 -20.85 -23.79
N PHE A 153 30.00 -19.99 -22.81
CA PHE A 153 30.84 -18.83 -22.51
C PHE A 153 32.28 -19.22 -22.13
N LYS A 154 32.46 -20.20 -21.24
CA LYS A 154 33.80 -20.67 -20.83
C LYS A 154 34.57 -21.35 -21.97
N GLN A 155 33.86 -21.97 -22.91
CA GLN A 155 34.45 -22.72 -24.03
C GLN A 155 34.53 -21.92 -25.33
N GLY A 156 33.97 -20.71 -25.37
CA GLY A 156 33.88 -19.89 -26.58
C GLY A 156 33.01 -20.49 -27.69
N ASN A 157 32.07 -21.37 -27.35
CA ASN A 157 31.24 -22.11 -28.31
C ASN A 157 29.87 -21.44 -28.53
N THR A 158 29.45 -21.28 -29.78
CA THR A 158 28.17 -20.66 -30.14
C THR A 158 27.06 -21.66 -30.52
N ILE A 159 27.35 -22.97 -30.50
CA ILE A 159 26.39 -24.02 -30.89
C ILE A 159 25.15 -24.00 -29.98
N CYS A 160 23.97 -23.96 -30.61
CA CYS A 160 22.64 -23.97 -30.00
C CYS A 160 22.36 -22.89 -28.95
N LEU A 161 23.08 -21.76 -28.99
CA LEU A 161 22.80 -20.62 -28.11
C LEU A 161 21.42 -20.01 -28.38
N GLU A 162 21.02 -19.95 -29.66
CA GLU A 162 19.72 -19.40 -30.05
C GLU A 162 18.56 -20.17 -29.42
N GLU A 163 18.57 -21.50 -29.53
CA GLU A 163 17.59 -22.39 -28.91
C GLU A 163 17.61 -22.24 -27.38
N GLY A 164 18.80 -22.19 -26.77
CA GLY A 164 18.95 -22.04 -25.33
C GLY A 164 18.34 -20.75 -24.78
N LEU A 165 18.58 -19.62 -25.45
CA LEU A 165 18.01 -18.33 -25.07
C LEU A 165 16.49 -18.31 -25.25
N LYS A 166 15.98 -18.87 -26.36
CA LYS A 166 14.54 -18.97 -26.62
C LYS A 166 13.83 -19.85 -25.60
N ILE A 167 14.42 -20.99 -25.22
CA ILE A 167 13.88 -21.87 -24.18
C ILE A 167 13.81 -21.11 -22.85
N ILE A 168 14.90 -20.45 -22.44
CA ILE A 168 14.90 -19.66 -21.19
C ILE A 168 13.79 -18.61 -21.22
N ARG A 169 13.62 -17.89 -22.34
CA ARG A 169 12.56 -16.89 -22.50
C ARG A 169 11.16 -17.50 -22.41
N LEU A 170 10.92 -18.63 -23.06
CA LEU A 170 9.63 -19.32 -23.00
C LEU A 170 9.29 -19.77 -21.58
N LEU A 171 10.30 -20.16 -20.79
CA LEU A 171 10.15 -20.55 -19.40
C LEU A 171 10.12 -19.36 -18.40
N TRP A 172 10.26 -18.13 -18.89
CA TRP A 172 10.35 -16.92 -18.07
C TRP A 172 8.96 -16.40 -17.63
N HIS A 173 8.28 -17.12 -16.73
CA HIS A 173 6.96 -16.72 -16.19
C HIS A 173 7.00 -16.51 -14.67
N GLU A 174 6.05 -15.73 -14.12
CA GLU A 174 6.06 -15.22 -12.73
C GLU A 174 6.34 -16.29 -11.64
N ALA A 175 5.70 -17.46 -11.73
CA ALA A 175 5.90 -18.57 -10.79
C ALA A 175 7.34 -19.14 -10.83
N VAL A 176 7.99 -19.12 -12.00
CA VAL A 176 9.36 -19.60 -12.22
C VAL A 176 10.38 -18.56 -11.78
N ILE A 177 10.05 -17.28 -11.94
CA ILE A 177 10.91 -16.16 -11.56
C ILE A 177 11.23 -16.20 -10.06
N LYS A 178 10.19 -16.28 -9.23
CA LYS A 178 10.31 -16.22 -7.77
C LYS A 178 11.04 -17.44 -7.19
N ASN A 179 10.75 -18.63 -7.72
CA ASN A 179 11.17 -19.89 -7.11
C ASN A 179 12.48 -20.45 -7.69
N MET A 180 12.84 -20.11 -8.94
CA MET A 180 13.97 -20.74 -9.62
C MET A 180 14.92 -19.75 -10.32
N MET A 181 14.43 -18.76 -11.07
CA MET A 181 15.33 -17.82 -11.76
C MET A 181 16.07 -16.90 -10.79
N LYS A 182 15.39 -16.36 -9.78
CA LYS A 182 16.03 -15.50 -8.78
C LYS A 182 17.23 -16.18 -8.09
N PRO A 183 17.14 -17.41 -7.57
CA PRO A 183 18.32 -18.08 -7.00
C PRO A 183 19.36 -18.53 -8.05
N LEU A 184 18.96 -18.86 -9.29
CA LEU A 184 19.91 -19.31 -10.32
C LEU A 184 20.72 -18.17 -10.98
N VAL A 185 20.09 -17.01 -11.12
CA VAL A 185 20.61 -15.87 -11.89
C VAL A 185 20.88 -14.66 -11.00
N GLY A 186 20.09 -14.45 -9.94
CA GLY A 186 20.14 -13.28 -9.06
C GLY A 186 21.41 -13.14 -8.21
N GLU A 187 22.27 -14.17 -8.18
CA GLU A 187 23.61 -14.13 -7.54
C GLU A 187 24.76 -14.48 -8.52
N ASN A 188 24.47 -14.65 -9.82
CA ASN A 188 25.39 -15.28 -10.78
C ASN A 188 25.95 -14.30 -11.82
N MET A 189 27.05 -13.61 -11.49
CA MET A 189 27.76 -12.71 -12.44
C MET A 189 28.15 -13.41 -13.75
N ASP A 190 28.53 -14.69 -13.71
CA ASP A 190 28.92 -15.42 -14.91
C ASP A 190 27.82 -15.45 -15.95
N PHE A 191 26.54 -15.50 -15.54
CA PHE A 191 25.43 -15.52 -16.48
C PHE A 191 25.28 -14.17 -17.19
N ILE A 192 25.37 -13.06 -16.47
CA ILE A 192 25.36 -11.71 -17.07
C ILE A 192 26.56 -11.52 -18.00
N ASN A 193 27.75 -11.96 -17.57
CA ASN A 193 28.95 -11.94 -18.41
C ASN A 193 28.79 -12.80 -19.66
N SER A 194 28.15 -13.97 -19.55
CA SER A 194 27.83 -14.83 -20.69
C SER A 194 26.90 -14.12 -21.67
N LEU A 195 25.81 -13.49 -21.19
CA LEU A 195 24.89 -12.73 -22.05
C LEU A 195 25.56 -11.53 -22.71
N THR A 196 26.46 -10.85 -21.99
CA THR A 196 27.26 -9.74 -22.53
C THR A 196 28.19 -10.21 -23.66
N TRP A 197 28.85 -11.35 -23.46
CA TRP A 197 29.69 -11.96 -24.47
C TRP A 197 28.90 -12.39 -25.71
N ILE A 198 27.73 -13.00 -25.53
CA ILE A 198 26.83 -13.35 -26.63
C ILE A 198 26.43 -12.06 -27.38
N LEU A 199 26.00 -11.03 -26.65
CA LEU A 199 25.63 -9.75 -27.24
C LEU A 199 26.77 -9.18 -28.11
N LYS A 200 28.00 -9.18 -27.61
CA LYS A 200 29.19 -8.72 -28.34
C LYS A 200 29.38 -9.47 -29.67
N ILE A 201 29.41 -10.80 -29.63
CA ILE A 201 29.61 -11.64 -30.83
C ILE A 201 28.57 -11.34 -31.90
N TYR A 202 27.30 -11.28 -31.51
CA TYR A 202 26.21 -11.13 -32.48
C TYR A 202 25.99 -9.68 -32.93
N ILE A 203 26.44 -8.68 -32.16
CA ILE A 203 26.58 -7.29 -32.64
C ILE A 203 27.66 -7.20 -33.72
N ASP A 204 28.79 -7.89 -33.54
CA ASP A 204 29.90 -7.88 -34.50
C ASP A 204 29.52 -8.62 -35.79
N ASN A 205 28.74 -9.71 -35.67
CA ASN A 205 28.21 -10.48 -36.81
C ASN A 205 26.94 -9.86 -37.44
N ASN A 206 26.42 -8.75 -36.91
CA ASN A 206 25.15 -8.12 -37.32
C ASN A 206 23.93 -9.07 -37.32
N ASP A 207 23.89 -10.04 -36.40
CA ASP A 207 22.74 -10.94 -36.25
C ASP A 207 21.64 -10.26 -35.40
N VAL A 208 20.74 -9.58 -36.11
CA VAL A 208 19.63 -8.84 -35.51
C VAL A 208 18.73 -9.75 -34.64
N LYS A 209 18.50 -11.01 -35.05
CA LYS A 209 17.61 -11.91 -34.31
C LYS A 209 18.21 -12.28 -32.96
N MET A 210 19.49 -12.65 -32.95
CA MET A 210 20.18 -13.00 -31.72
C MET A 210 20.34 -11.80 -30.78
N VAL A 211 20.68 -10.62 -31.30
CA VAL A 211 20.76 -9.40 -30.47
C VAL A 211 19.41 -9.09 -29.82
N ASN A 212 18.29 -9.25 -30.54
CA ASN A 212 16.96 -9.04 -29.97
C ASN A 212 16.66 -10.00 -28.82
N GLU A 213 16.94 -11.30 -28.99
CA GLU A 213 16.70 -12.30 -27.96
C GLU A 213 17.56 -12.07 -26.71
N VAL A 214 18.85 -11.78 -26.90
CA VAL A 214 19.77 -11.51 -25.79
C VAL A 214 19.39 -10.24 -25.05
N MET A 215 19.02 -9.16 -25.76
CA MET A 215 18.67 -7.89 -25.14
C MET A 215 17.38 -7.98 -24.32
N LEU A 216 16.38 -8.73 -24.81
CA LEU A 216 15.16 -9.02 -24.05
C LEU A 216 15.48 -9.83 -22.79
N LEU A 217 16.33 -10.84 -22.90
CA LEU A 217 16.71 -11.65 -21.75
C LEU A 217 17.55 -10.86 -20.73
N LEU A 218 18.43 -9.97 -21.20
CA LEU A 218 19.18 -9.04 -20.35
C LEU A 218 18.25 -8.09 -19.60
N LYS A 219 17.24 -7.53 -20.28
CA LYS A 219 16.20 -6.70 -19.64
C LYS A 219 15.53 -7.46 -18.49
N LEU A 220 15.02 -8.65 -18.78
CA LEU A 220 14.34 -9.49 -17.79
C LEU A 220 15.27 -9.90 -16.64
N THR A 221 16.55 -10.16 -16.94
CA THR A 221 17.56 -10.51 -15.94
C THR A 221 17.82 -9.35 -14.98
N ILE A 222 18.01 -8.13 -15.50
CA ILE A 222 18.26 -6.94 -14.66
C ILE A 222 17.06 -6.59 -13.78
N GLU A 223 15.83 -6.90 -14.19
CA GLU A 223 14.62 -6.69 -13.37
C GLU A 223 14.57 -7.56 -12.10
N ILE A 224 15.28 -8.70 -12.08
CA ILE A 224 15.22 -9.68 -10.97
C ILE A 224 16.52 -9.80 -10.15
N VAL A 225 17.62 -9.24 -10.66
CA VAL A 225 18.95 -9.35 -10.06
C VAL A 225 19.10 -8.43 -8.84
N ASP A 226 19.77 -8.92 -7.80
CA ASP A 226 19.98 -8.15 -6.57
C ASP A 226 20.92 -6.95 -6.79
N SER A 227 20.71 -5.88 -6.01
CA SER A 227 21.46 -4.62 -6.15
C SER A 227 22.97 -4.78 -5.97
N SER A 228 23.42 -5.81 -5.25
CA SER A 228 24.84 -6.15 -5.06
C SER A 228 25.53 -6.50 -6.37
N LEU A 229 24.92 -7.35 -7.20
CA LEU A 229 25.45 -7.72 -8.52
C LEU A 229 25.40 -6.55 -9.49
N ILE A 230 24.32 -5.76 -9.47
CA ILE A 230 24.20 -4.57 -10.32
C ILE A 230 25.39 -3.63 -10.08
N GLY A 231 25.87 -3.50 -8.84
CA GLY A 231 27.06 -2.70 -8.52
C GLY A 231 28.38 -3.23 -9.08
N ASN A 232 28.45 -4.52 -9.39
CA ASN A 232 29.64 -5.23 -9.87
C ASN A 232 29.71 -5.38 -11.40
N LEU A 233 28.75 -4.82 -12.14
CA LEU A 233 28.75 -4.83 -13.61
C LEU A 233 29.99 -4.11 -14.17
N ASN A 234 30.70 -4.76 -15.10
CA ASN A 234 31.92 -4.20 -15.69
C ASN A 234 31.60 -3.14 -16.77
N ILE A 235 32.62 -2.40 -17.21
CA ILE A 235 32.46 -1.39 -18.28
C ILE A 235 32.09 -2.00 -19.63
N GLU A 236 32.52 -3.24 -19.90
CA GLU A 236 32.23 -3.95 -21.16
C GLU A 236 30.73 -4.20 -21.33
N PHE A 237 30.02 -4.55 -20.25
CA PHE A 237 28.56 -4.67 -20.22
C PHE A 237 27.88 -3.40 -20.75
N PHE A 238 28.24 -2.24 -20.21
CA PHE A 238 27.65 -0.98 -20.63
C PHE A 238 28.05 -0.60 -22.05
N ARG A 239 29.31 -0.87 -22.44
CA ARG A 239 29.82 -0.61 -23.78
C ARG A 239 29.02 -1.35 -24.84
N GLU A 240 28.78 -2.65 -24.67
CA GLU A 240 28.03 -3.42 -25.66
C GLU A 240 26.56 -2.99 -25.76
N ILE A 241 25.93 -2.57 -24.66
CA ILE A 241 24.56 -2.03 -24.71
C ILE A 241 24.53 -0.66 -25.40
N VAL A 242 25.51 0.21 -25.16
CA VAL A 242 25.62 1.49 -25.88
C VAL A 242 25.91 1.25 -27.36
N ARG A 243 26.67 0.21 -27.73
CA ARG A 243 26.86 -0.19 -29.15
C ARG A 243 25.55 -0.59 -29.83
N VAL A 244 24.58 -1.15 -29.11
CA VAL A 244 23.22 -1.39 -29.65
C VAL A 244 22.51 -0.08 -29.98
N LEU A 245 22.67 0.95 -29.15
CA LEU A 245 22.11 2.28 -29.42
C LEU A 245 22.84 2.98 -30.59
N GLN A 246 24.16 2.82 -30.69
CA GLN A 246 24.96 3.30 -31.83
C GLN A 246 24.50 2.71 -33.16
N LYS A 247 24.26 1.40 -33.19
CA LYS A 247 23.79 0.67 -34.37
C LYS A 247 22.26 0.62 -34.44
N ARG A 248 21.53 1.56 -33.84
CA ARG A 248 20.05 1.54 -33.72
C ARG A 248 19.30 1.34 -35.03
N GLY A 249 19.84 1.78 -36.16
CA GLY A 249 19.24 1.59 -37.48
C GLY A 249 19.11 0.12 -37.92
N LEU A 250 19.83 -0.81 -37.29
CA LEU A 250 19.78 -2.24 -37.58
C LEU A 250 18.73 -2.99 -36.75
N PHE A 251 18.27 -2.43 -35.63
CA PHE A 251 17.52 -3.16 -34.62
C PHE A 251 16.06 -2.70 -34.52
N SER A 252 15.21 -3.60 -34.00
CA SER A 252 13.80 -3.28 -33.78
C SER A 252 13.64 -2.23 -32.66
N GLU A 253 12.54 -1.48 -32.71
CA GLU A 253 12.20 -0.52 -31.65
C GLU A 253 12.14 -1.18 -30.26
N GLN A 254 11.68 -2.44 -30.18
CA GLN A 254 11.63 -3.20 -28.93
C GLN A 254 13.02 -3.47 -28.35
N THR A 255 14.00 -3.74 -29.22
CA THR A 255 15.40 -3.96 -28.83
C THR A 255 16.02 -2.71 -28.25
N ILE A 256 15.75 -1.56 -28.90
CA ILE A 256 16.22 -0.25 -28.44
C ILE A 256 15.57 0.13 -27.10
N LYS A 257 14.26 -0.06 -26.95
CA LYS A 257 13.59 0.14 -25.66
C LYS A 257 14.16 -0.75 -24.57
N SER A 258 14.46 -2.02 -24.89
CA SER A 258 15.06 -2.96 -23.94
C SER A 258 16.46 -2.51 -23.51
N ALA A 259 17.29 -2.05 -24.44
CA ALA A 259 18.60 -1.46 -24.13
C ALA A 259 18.47 -0.24 -23.21
N LEU A 260 17.56 0.69 -23.51
CA LEU A 260 17.29 1.87 -22.66
C LEU A 260 16.80 1.47 -21.26
N HIS A 261 15.92 0.48 -21.15
CA HIS A 261 15.45 -0.05 -19.87
C HIS A 261 16.58 -0.69 -19.05
N VAL A 262 17.46 -1.47 -19.69
CA VAL A 262 18.63 -2.07 -19.02
C VAL A 262 19.56 -0.98 -18.46
N LEU A 263 19.90 0.02 -19.27
CA LEU A 263 20.72 1.15 -18.83
C LEU A 263 20.03 1.95 -17.71
N THR A 264 18.73 2.18 -17.81
CA THR A 264 17.95 2.88 -16.79
C THR A 264 17.93 2.11 -15.47
N GLY A 265 17.64 0.80 -15.49
CA GLY A 265 17.58 -0.03 -14.29
C GLY A 265 18.93 -0.11 -13.55
N THR A 266 20.02 -0.19 -14.31
CA THR A 266 21.39 -0.27 -13.76
C THR A 266 21.95 1.09 -13.31
N SER A 267 21.46 2.20 -13.86
CA SER A 267 21.89 3.57 -13.51
C SER A 267 21.43 4.08 -12.13
N SER A 268 20.61 3.31 -11.43
CA SER A 268 20.19 3.60 -10.04
C SER A 268 21.37 3.66 -9.06
N LEU A 269 22.46 2.95 -9.37
CA LEU A 269 23.70 2.96 -8.58
C LEU A 269 24.73 3.94 -9.15
N GLY A 270 25.35 4.73 -8.27
CA GLY A 270 26.29 5.79 -8.64
C GLY A 270 27.46 5.34 -9.53
N ARG A 271 28.09 4.21 -9.21
CA ARG A 271 29.23 3.63 -9.95
C ARG A 271 28.87 3.19 -11.37
N ASN A 272 27.61 2.84 -11.61
CA ASN A 272 27.18 2.44 -12.95
C ASN A 272 26.91 3.65 -13.82
N ARG A 273 26.45 4.77 -13.25
CA ARG A 273 26.31 6.03 -14.02
C ARG A 273 27.64 6.43 -14.64
N THR A 274 28.73 6.40 -13.87
CA THR A 274 30.07 6.74 -14.38
C THR A 274 30.51 5.78 -15.48
N ARG A 275 30.29 4.46 -15.31
CA ARG A 275 30.58 3.46 -16.36
C ARG A 275 29.75 3.66 -17.64
N ILE A 276 28.47 4.02 -17.53
CA ILE A 276 27.63 4.33 -18.70
C ILE A 276 28.17 5.58 -19.43
N VAL A 277 28.60 6.60 -18.68
CA VAL A 277 29.22 7.81 -19.23
C VAL A 277 30.56 7.48 -19.90
N GLU A 278 31.42 6.69 -19.26
CA GLU A 278 32.69 6.19 -19.84
C GLU A 278 32.46 5.39 -21.14
N ALA A 279 31.30 4.72 -21.27
CA ALA A 279 30.88 4.03 -22.48
C ALA A 279 30.28 4.96 -23.55
N ASN A 280 30.37 6.29 -23.41
CA ASN A 280 29.77 7.33 -24.26
C ASN A 280 28.23 7.35 -24.27
N GLY A 281 27.60 6.88 -23.19
CA GLY A 281 26.14 6.83 -23.10
C GLY A 281 25.46 8.19 -23.25
N VAL A 282 26.01 9.28 -22.71
CA VAL A 282 25.35 10.61 -22.82
C VAL A 282 25.43 11.15 -24.25
N PHE A 283 26.58 11.01 -24.92
CA PHE A 283 26.73 11.40 -26.33
C PHE A 283 25.72 10.66 -27.20
N GLU A 284 25.64 9.34 -27.02
CA GLU A 284 24.77 8.50 -27.83
C GLU A 284 23.28 8.83 -27.65
N LEU A 285 22.87 9.16 -26.42
CA LEU A 285 21.50 9.56 -26.13
C LEU A 285 21.15 10.91 -26.76
N ILE A 286 22.10 11.85 -26.83
CA ILE A 286 21.88 13.14 -27.48
C ILE A 286 21.75 12.95 -28.99
N GLU A 287 22.68 12.21 -29.61
CA GLU A 287 22.63 11.88 -31.04
C GLU A 287 21.34 11.15 -31.43
N PHE A 288 20.92 10.17 -30.61
CA PHE A 288 19.68 9.47 -30.86
C PHE A 288 18.46 10.41 -30.75
N GLU A 289 18.43 11.31 -29.77
CA GLU A 289 17.31 12.25 -29.63
C GLU A 289 17.27 13.30 -30.76
N LEU A 290 18.42 13.65 -31.36
CA LEU A 290 18.48 14.54 -32.53
C LEU A 290 17.79 13.95 -33.77
N GLU A 291 17.71 12.63 -33.88
CA GLU A 291 16.98 11.93 -34.95
C GLU A 291 15.45 12.03 -34.82
N ASN A 292 14.94 12.63 -33.74
CA ASN A 292 13.50 12.76 -33.45
C ASN A 292 12.81 11.39 -33.31
N PRO A 293 13.19 10.59 -32.30
CA PRO A 293 12.56 9.30 -32.09
C PRO A 293 11.09 9.46 -31.63
N LYS A 294 10.34 8.36 -31.64
CA LYS A 294 8.95 8.35 -31.17
C LYS A 294 8.87 8.79 -29.70
N LYS A 295 7.76 9.43 -29.32
CA LYS A 295 7.48 9.88 -27.94
C LYS A 295 7.89 8.88 -26.84
N SER A 296 7.50 7.60 -26.98
CA SER A 296 7.81 6.58 -25.97
C SER A 296 9.31 6.29 -25.79
N VAL A 297 10.12 6.57 -26.81
CA VAL A 297 11.57 6.41 -26.76
C VAL A 297 12.20 7.67 -26.19
N THR A 298 11.74 8.87 -26.60
CA THR A 298 12.17 10.15 -26.01
C THR A 298 11.98 10.17 -24.49
N GLU A 299 10.85 9.70 -23.98
CA GLU A 299 10.62 9.62 -22.53
C GLU A 299 11.65 8.74 -21.81
N LEU A 300 12.07 7.63 -22.42
CA LEU A 300 13.12 6.76 -21.88
C LEU A 300 14.51 7.40 -21.97
N ILE A 301 14.82 8.08 -23.07
CA ILE A 301 16.07 8.83 -23.25
C ILE A 301 16.21 9.90 -22.17
N PHE A 302 15.18 10.72 -21.97
CA PHE A 302 15.20 11.79 -20.97
C PHE A 302 15.29 11.24 -19.54
N ASN A 303 14.65 10.09 -19.26
CA ASN A 303 14.76 9.44 -17.96
C ASN A 303 16.20 8.99 -17.67
N LEU A 304 16.85 8.37 -18.66
CA LEU A 304 18.25 7.96 -18.54
C LEU A 304 19.19 9.18 -18.48
N LEU A 305 18.99 10.22 -19.30
CA LEU A 305 19.77 11.46 -19.24
C LEU A 305 19.66 12.14 -17.87
N ALA A 306 18.47 12.17 -17.26
CA ALA A 306 18.28 12.71 -15.92
C ALA A 306 19.07 11.92 -14.86
N HIS A 307 19.14 10.59 -15.00
CA HIS A 307 20.00 9.77 -14.15
C HIS A 307 21.48 10.05 -14.40
N LEU A 308 21.96 10.07 -15.64
CA LEU A 308 23.38 10.25 -15.94
C LEU A 308 23.88 11.66 -15.58
N CYS A 309 23.09 12.71 -15.82
CA CYS A 309 23.45 14.09 -15.46
C CYS A 309 23.48 14.33 -13.94
N SER A 310 23.02 13.38 -13.11
CA SER A 310 23.13 13.50 -11.66
C SER A 310 24.55 13.27 -11.13
N CYS A 311 25.46 12.65 -11.89
CA CYS A 311 26.90 12.57 -11.55
C CYS A 311 27.74 13.62 -12.30
N ALA A 312 28.94 13.93 -11.81
CA ALA A 312 29.77 15.01 -12.36
C ALA A 312 30.25 14.70 -13.78
N GLU A 313 30.67 13.46 -14.02
CA GLU A 313 31.15 12.94 -15.29
C GLU A 313 30.05 13.02 -16.36
N GLY A 314 28.81 12.69 -15.98
CA GLY A 314 27.67 12.78 -16.89
C GLY A 314 27.33 14.21 -17.29
N ARG A 315 27.42 15.17 -16.35
CA ARG A 315 27.27 16.60 -16.68
C ARG A 315 28.37 17.10 -17.58
N GLU A 316 29.62 16.71 -17.31
CA GLU A 316 30.76 17.09 -18.15
C GLU A 316 30.57 16.56 -19.57
N GLN A 317 30.23 15.28 -19.73
CA GLN A 317 29.98 14.68 -21.04
C GLN A 317 28.79 15.34 -21.77
N PHE A 318 27.71 15.66 -21.04
CA PHE A 318 26.56 16.38 -21.58
C PHE A 318 26.93 17.76 -22.13
N LEU A 319 27.73 18.53 -21.37
CA LEU A 319 28.18 19.87 -21.75
C LEU A 319 29.24 19.88 -22.85
N ARG A 320 30.04 18.81 -22.96
CA ARG A 320 30.99 18.63 -24.07
C ARG A 320 30.29 18.38 -25.41
N HIS A 321 29.03 17.95 -25.39
CA HIS A 321 28.23 17.77 -26.59
C HIS A 321 27.62 19.10 -27.04
N ALA A 322 27.99 19.60 -28.21
CA ALA A 322 27.53 20.91 -28.71
C ALA A 322 26.00 21.06 -28.80
N ALA A 323 25.29 19.95 -28.97
CA ALA A 323 23.83 19.92 -29.00
C ALA A 323 23.15 19.65 -27.65
N GLY A 324 23.87 19.39 -26.55
CA GLY A 324 23.27 18.91 -25.30
C GLY A 324 22.19 19.84 -24.74
N ILE A 325 22.57 21.08 -24.43
CA ILE A 325 21.66 22.09 -23.88
C ILE A 325 20.57 22.47 -24.90
N ALA A 326 20.95 22.60 -26.18
CA ALA A 326 20.04 22.93 -27.27
C ALA A 326 18.94 21.86 -27.45
N MET A 327 19.33 20.58 -27.47
CA MET A 327 18.42 19.44 -27.65
C MET A 327 17.40 19.37 -26.52
N VAL A 328 17.86 19.41 -25.26
CA VAL A 328 16.98 19.33 -24.08
C VAL A 328 16.01 20.51 -24.06
N THR A 329 16.51 21.72 -24.30
CA THR A 329 15.70 22.94 -24.39
C THR A 329 14.64 22.86 -25.49
N LYS A 330 15.01 22.33 -26.65
CA LYS A 330 14.12 22.23 -27.82
C LYS A 330 12.92 21.33 -27.57
N ARG A 331 13.04 20.31 -26.71
CA ARG A 331 11.98 19.34 -26.40
C ARG A 331 10.96 19.82 -25.36
N ILE A 332 11.30 20.83 -24.58
CA ILE A 332 10.39 21.45 -23.60
C ILE A 332 9.14 22.00 -24.30
N LEU A 333 7.98 21.59 -23.80
CA LEU A 333 6.63 21.86 -24.28
C LEU A 333 6.31 21.27 -25.65
N ARG A 334 7.05 20.25 -26.11
CA ARG A 334 6.89 19.68 -27.46
C ARG A 334 6.60 18.18 -27.51
N VAL A 335 6.86 17.44 -26.43
CA VAL A 335 6.77 15.96 -26.45
C VAL A 335 5.70 15.45 -25.48
N SER A 336 5.91 15.65 -24.19
CA SER A 336 4.99 15.25 -23.14
C SER A 336 5.32 15.95 -21.83
N ALA A 337 4.34 16.06 -20.93
CA ALA A 337 4.58 16.63 -19.60
C ALA A 337 5.68 15.90 -18.82
N VAL A 338 5.78 14.57 -18.99
CA VAL A 338 6.85 13.75 -18.37
C VAL A 338 8.22 14.15 -18.93
N THR A 339 8.32 14.35 -20.24
CA THR A 339 9.55 14.80 -20.89
C THR A 339 9.91 16.22 -20.43
N ASP A 340 8.91 17.10 -20.27
CA ASP A 340 9.12 18.47 -19.79
C ASP A 340 9.70 18.49 -18.38
N ASP A 341 9.14 17.72 -17.46
CA ASP A 341 9.65 17.58 -16.09
C ASP A 341 11.10 17.05 -16.06
N LEU A 342 11.39 16.01 -16.86
CA LEU A 342 12.74 15.43 -16.96
C LEU A 342 13.74 16.39 -17.61
N ALA A 343 13.32 17.13 -18.64
CA ALA A 343 14.13 18.14 -19.30
C ALA A 343 14.48 19.28 -18.36
N ILE A 344 13.51 19.77 -17.58
CA ILE A 344 13.70 20.78 -16.55
C ILE A 344 14.64 20.25 -15.45
N GLN A 345 14.50 18.98 -15.05
CA GLN A 345 15.41 18.35 -14.09
C GLN A 345 16.85 18.35 -14.60
N VAL A 346 17.09 17.96 -15.86
CA VAL A 346 18.43 18.00 -16.48
C VAL A 346 18.98 19.43 -16.48
N ILE A 347 18.22 20.41 -16.99
CA ILE A 347 18.64 21.82 -17.02
C ILE A 347 18.93 22.34 -15.61
N SER A 348 18.10 22.02 -14.63
CA SER A 348 18.28 22.45 -13.23
C SER A 348 19.56 21.89 -12.61
N VAL A 349 19.85 20.60 -12.84
CA VAL A 349 21.06 19.95 -12.33
C VAL A 349 22.32 20.54 -12.97
N ILE A 350 22.28 20.84 -14.28
CA ILE A 350 23.37 21.53 -14.98
C ILE A 350 23.55 22.95 -14.42
N ALA A 351 22.46 23.72 -14.30
CA ALA A 351 22.51 25.10 -13.81
C ALA A 351 22.97 25.18 -12.34
N LYS A 352 22.66 24.18 -11.52
CA LYS A 352 23.03 24.17 -10.09
C LYS A 352 24.49 23.76 -9.84
N TYR A 353 25.00 22.77 -10.57
CA TYR A 353 26.27 22.12 -10.25
C TYR A 353 27.36 22.30 -11.31
N SER A 354 27.05 22.92 -12.45
CA SER A 354 27.97 23.10 -13.57
C SER A 354 27.83 24.48 -14.23
N SER A 355 27.43 25.50 -13.46
CA SER A 355 27.28 26.88 -13.95
C SER A 355 28.63 27.56 -14.19
N SER A 356 29.20 27.36 -15.38
CA SER A 356 30.22 28.27 -15.91
C SER A 356 29.56 29.42 -16.68
N LYS A 357 30.30 30.50 -16.91
CA LYS A 357 29.81 31.66 -17.69
C LYS A 357 29.41 31.22 -19.10
N GLU A 358 30.16 30.29 -19.68
CA GLU A 358 29.96 29.73 -21.01
C GLU A 358 28.65 28.92 -21.07
N THR A 359 28.40 28.06 -20.08
CA THR A 359 27.17 27.24 -19.99
C THR A 359 25.93 28.11 -19.84
N VAL A 360 25.98 29.17 -19.02
CA VAL A 360 24.84 30.10 -18.85
C VAL A 360 24.58 30.89 -20.14
N LEU A 361 25.64 31.34 -20.83
CA LEU A 361 25.50 32.00 -22.13
C LEU A 361 24.93 31.06 -23.19
N GLU A 362 25.32 29.79 -23.20
CA GLU A 362 24.74 28.79 -24.09
C GLU A 362 23.25 28.56 -23.81
N MET A 363 22.88 28.39 -22.53
CA MET A 363 21.47 28.29 -22.11
C MET A 363 20.64 29.49 -22.59
N LEU A 364 21.19 30.70 -22.50
CA LEU A 364 20.55 31.91 -23.04
C LEU A 364 20.41 31.85 -24.55
N ARG A 365 21.47 31.50 -25.28
CA ARG A 365 21.50 31.44 -26.75
C ARG A 365 20.51 30.42 -27.33
N VAL A 366 20.37 29.25 -26.70
CA VAL A 366 19.43 28.22 -27.18
C VAL A 366 17.98 28.50 -26.78
N GLY A 367 17.73 29.57 -26.01
CA GLY A 367 16.40 29.94 -25.55
C GLY A 367 15.89 29.15 -24.35
N ALA A 368 16.77 28.57 -23.53
CA ALA A 368 16.37 27.79 -22.35
C ALA A 368 15.57 28.64 -21.36
N VAL A 369 16.02 29.87 -21.11
CA VAL A 369 15.31 30.83 -20.23
C VAL A 369 13.93 31.16 -20.78
N SER A 370 13.81 31.41 -22.09
CA SER A 370 12.51 31.67 -22.72
C SER A 370 11.56 30.49 -22.56
N LYS A 371 12.04 29.27 -22.79
CA LYS A 371 11.26 28.03 -22.60
C LYS A 371 10.82 27.85 -21.15
N LEU A 372 11.69 28.09 -20.17
CA LEU A 372 11.34 28.05 -18.75
C LEU A 372 10.29 29.12 -18.38
N CYS A 373 10.42 30.33 -18.91
CA CYS A 373 9.40 31.38 -18.74
C CYS A 373 8.06 30.99 -19.37
N MET A 374 8.05 30.31 -20.53
CA MET A 374 6.82 29.79 -21.14
C MET A 374 6.18 28.69 -20.29
N VAL A 375 6.98 27.77 -19.72
CA VAL A 375 6.49 26.74 -18.79
C VAL A 375 5.86 27.41 -17.56
N LEU A 376 6.52 28.44 -17.01
CA LEU A 376 5.99 29.22 -15.88
C LEU A 376 4.70 29.96 -16.27
N HIS A 377 4.64 30.55 -17.46
CA HIS A 377 3.45 31.26 -17.95
C HIS A 377 2.27 30.32 -18.24
N LEU A 378 2.52 29.13 -18.79
CA LEU A 378 1.51 28.08 -18.98
C LEU A 378 1.02 27.53 -17.63
N ALA A 379 1.93 27.36 -16.67
CA ALA A 379 1.57 27.01 -15.30
C ALA A 379 0.72 28.11 -14.64
N TRP A 380 1.01 29.38 -14.95
CA TRP A 380 0.29 30.56 -14.47
C TRP A 380 -1.08 30.76 -15.13
N THR A 381 -1.25 30.42 -16.41
CA THR A 381 -2.54 30.55 -17.11
C THR A 381 -3.50 29.38 -16.82
N LEU A 382 -2.98 28.19 -16.50
CA LEU A 382 -3.80 27.03 -16.11
C LEU A 382 -4.20 27.02 -14.62
N LYS A 383 -3.61 27.88 -13.78
CA LYS A 383 -3.89 27.97 -12.35
C LYS A 383 -4.03 29.44 -11.94
N GLY A 384 -5.27 29.85 -11.63
CA GLY A 384 -5.63 31.22 -11.29
C GLY A 384 -4.82 31.90 -10.17
N GLN A 385 -5.12 33.18 -10.00
CA GLN A 385 -4.23 34.28 -9.59
C GLN A 385 -3.71 34.31 -8.13
N ASP A 386 -3.84 33.26 -7.32
CA ASP A 386 -3.46 33.29 -5.89
C ASP A 386 -2.13 32.60 -5.51
N ASP A 387 -1.48 31.87 -6.43
CA ASP A 387 -0.33 31.00 -6.10
C ASP A 387 1.03 31.50 -6.66
N LEU A 388 1.46 32.71 -6.32
CA LEU A 388 2.67 33.35 -6.91
C LEU A 388 3.85 33.58 -5.96
N LYS A 389 3.95 32.88 -4.83
CA LYS A 389 5.13 32.98 -3.93
C LYS A 389 6.01 31.74 -3.79
N THR A 390 5.75 30.64 -4.49
CA THR A 390 6.62 29.46 -4.42
C THR A 390 6.63 28.67 -5.74
N SER A 391 7.45 29.11 -6.71
CA SER A 391 7.88 28.24 -7.81
C SER A 391 9.25 27.63 -7.50
N GLU A 392 9.30 26.80 -6.45
CA GLU A 392 10.39 25.84 -6.24
C GLU A 392 9.84 24.43 -6.51
N TYR A 393 10.37 23.81 -7.56
CA TYR A 393 10.32 22.37 -7.89
C TYR A 393 8.94 21.68 -7.94
N SER A 394 8.47 21.36 -9.15
CA SER A 394 7.53 20.25 -9.33
C SER A 394 8.24 18.94 -8.98
N LEU A 395 7.81 18.31 -7.89
CA LEU A 395 8.39 17.05 -7.43
C LEU A 395 8.02 15.90 -8.38
N SER A 396 9.01 15.20 -8.94
CA SER A 396 8.72 14.05 -9.81
C SER A 396 8.26 12.85 -8.99
N ARG A 397 7.24 12.14 -9.49
CA ARG A 397 6.70 10.90 -8.88
C ARG A 397 7.80 9.87 -8.60
N ILE A 398 8.79 9.80 -9.48
CA ILE A 398 9.96 8.91 -9.39
C ILE A 398 10.84 9.29 -8.19
N HIS A 399 11.08 10.57 -7.96
CA HIS A 399 11.87 11.04 -6.82
C HIS A 399 11.23 10.64 -5.48
N LEU A 400 9.90 10.80 -5.37
CA LEU A 400 9.15 10.34 -4.19
C LEU A 400 9.21 8.82 -4.03
N GLN A 401 9.10 8.05 -5.10
CA GLN A 401 9.22 6.59 -5.03
C GLN A 401 10.61 6.15 -4.54
N THR A 402 11.67 6.84 -4.97
CA THR A 402 13.02 6.59 -4.45
C THR A 402 13.14 6.95 -2.97
N LEU A 403 12.58 8.09 -2.55
CA LEU A 403 12.57 8.49 -1.14
C LEU A 403 11.80 7.48 -0.26
N VAL A 404 10.66 6.99 -0.73
CA VAL A 404 9.88 5.96 -0.02
C VAL A 404 10.67 4.66 0.08
N LYS A 405 11.35 4.20 -0.98
CA LYS A 405 12.22 3.01 -0.91
C LYS A 405 13.38 3.21 0.06
N ASN A 406 13.93 4.42 0.16
CA ASN A 406 15.00 4.74 1.10
C ASN A 406 14.57 4.65 2.57
N LEU A 407 13.27 4.62 2.88
CA LEU A 407 12.76 4.36 4.23
C LEU A 407 13.01 2.91 4.68
N GLU A 408 13.23 1.98 3.74
CA GLU A 408 13.57 0.59 4.05
C GLU A 408 15.08 0.41 4.31
N VAL A 409 15.90 1.42 3.99
CA VAL A 409 17.36 1.37 4.09
C VAL A 409 17.81 2.10 5.38
N PRO A 410 18.39 1.41 6.38
CA PRO A 410 18.72 2.01 7.68
C PRO A 410 19.58 3.27 7.62
N ASN A 411 20.61 3.29 6.76
CA ASN A 411 21.54 4.42 6.65
C ASN A 411 20.92 5.65 5.95
N CYS A 412 19.83 5.48 5.21
CA CYS A 412 19.17 6.56 4.48
C CYS A 412 17.87 7.02 5.16
N PHE A 413 17.39 6.27 6.15
CA PHE A 413 16.08 6.46 6.78
C PHE A 413 15.86 7.89 7.30
N ARG A 414 16.78 8.41 8.13
CA ARG A 414 16.66 9.76 8.71
C ARG A 414 16.62 10.84 7.64
N THR A 415 17.56 10.81 6.70
CA THR A 415 17.64 11.78 5.61
C THR A 415 16.43 11.71 4.68
N ALA A 416 15.87 10.52 4.46
CA ALA A 416 14.65 10.34 3.68
C ALA A 416 13.43 10.92 4.43
N MET A 417 13.29 10.68 5.73
CA MET A 417 12.22 11.23 6.57
C MET A 417 12.24 12.76 6.61
N GLU A 418 13.41 13.36 6.85
CA GLU A 418 13.59 14.82 6.85
C GLU A 418 13.18 15.43 5.51
N LYS A 419 13.67 14.85 4.40
CA LYS A 419 13.32 15.32 3.04
C LYS A 419 11.84 15.18 2.74
N ILE A 420 11.22 14.04 3.06
CA ILE A 420 9.77 13.84 2.84
C ILE A 420 8.98 14.87 3.65
N HIS A 421 9.37 15.12 4.89
CA HIS A 421 8.72 16.12 5.74
C HIS A 421 8.84 17.54 5.19
N ASP A 422 10.03 17.95 4.76
CA ASP A 422 10.23 19.28 4.16
C ASP A 422 9.42 19.45 2.88
N LEU A 423 9.38 18.42 2.03
CA LEU A 423 8.60 18.41 0.81
C LEU A 423 7.08 18.48 1.08
N ALA A 424 6.61 17.85 2.16
CA ALA A 424 5.20 17.85 2.55
C ALA A 424 4.74 19.23 3.04
N LYS A 425 5.65 20.04 3.61
CA LYS A 425 5.37 21.41 4.05
C LYS A 425 5.29 22.41 2.90
N GLN A 426 5.99 22.16 1.80
CA GLN A 426 6.20 23.15 0.74
C GLN A 426 4.94 23.44 -0.08
N SER A 427 4.13 22.43 -0.41
CA SER A 427 2.94 22.66 -1.25
C SER A 427 1.87 21.59 -1.10
N GLU A 428 0.62 21.97 -1.35
CA GLU A 428 -0.49 21.02 -1.42
C GLU A 428 -0.32 20.02 -2.55
N ARG A 429 0.24 20.45 -3.68
CA ARG A 429 0.55 19.57 -4.82
C ARG A 429 1.52 18.44 -4.43
N ASN A 430 2.54 18.75 -3.64
CA ASN A 430 3.46 17.73 -3.13
C ASN A 430 2.71 16.73 -2.25
N ARG A 431 1.82 17.20 -1.39
CA ARG A 431 0.98 16.34 -0.54
C ARG A 431 0.09 15.42 -1.38
N THR A 432 -0.56 15.93 -2.43
CA THR A 432 -1.36 15.09 -3.35
C THR A 432 -0.49 14.03 -4.03
N CYS A 433 0.68 14.40 -4.54
CA CYS A 433 1.59 13.46 -5.18
C CYS A 433 2.15 12.41 -4.20
N MET A 434 2.45 12.81 -2.96
CA MET A 434 2.88 11.91 -1.88
C MET A 434 1.82 10.86 -1.57
N VAL A 435 0.56 11.27 -1.51
CA VAL A 435 -0.59 10.38 -1.34
C VAL A 435 -0.63 9.38 -2.50
N GLU A 436 -0.59 9.84 -3.76
CA GLU A 436 -0.58 8.96 -4.95
C GLU A 436 0.59 7.97 -5.02
N VAL A 437 1.74 8.33 -4.44
CA VAL A 437 2.94 7.48 -4.38
C VAL A 437 2.87 6.48 -3.22
N GLY A 438 1.95 6.66 -2.27
CA GLY A 438 1.80 5.78 -1.12
C GLY A 438 2.68 6.16 0.07
N VAL A 439 3.12 7.41 0.17
CA VAL A 439 3.87 7.93 1.33
C VAL A 439 3.06 7.73 2.61
N THR A 440 1.75 7.94 2.57
CA THR A 440 0.88 7.77 3.75
C THR A 440 0.91 6.34 4.27
N LYS A 441 0.83 5.35 3.37
CA LYS A 441 0.98 3.93 3.72
C LYS A 441 2.37 3.63 4.29
N ALA A 442 3.42 4.20 3.68
CA ALA A 442 4.78 4.04 4.18
C ALA A 442 4.94 4.60 5.60
N MET A 443 4.39 5.77 5.90
CA MET A 443 4.46 6.36 7.25
C MET A 443 3.72 5.52 8.29
N VAL A 444 2.54 4.99 7.96
CA VAL A 444 1.80 4.08 8.85
C VAL A 444 2.64 2.83 9.15
N MET A 445 3.23 2.21 8.12
CA MET A 445 4.10 1.04 8.31
C MET A 445 5.36 1.37 9.12
N VAL A 446 5.95 2.56 8.95
CA VAL A 446 7.10 3.00 9.75
C VAL A 446 6.73 3.13 11.23
N ILE A 447 5.57 3.69 11.55
CA ILE A 447 5.09 3.83 12.94
C ILE A 447 4.81 2.45 13.56
N GLU A 448 4.16 1.55 12.84
CA GLU A 448 3.90 0.19 13.30
C GLU A 448 5.16 -0.63 13.49
N LYS A 449 6.11 -0.51 12.55
CA LYS A 449 7.42 -1.16 12.67
C LYS A 449 8.17 -0.65 13.90
N SER A 450 8.15 0.66 14.11
CA SER A 450 8.75 1.31 15.29
C SER A 450 8.13 0.81 16.59
N PHE A 451 6.80 0.61 16.63
CA PHE A 451 6.11 0.01 17.76
C PHE A 451 6.53 -1.45 18.01
N LYS A 452 6.61 -2.27 16.95
CA LYS A 452 7.02 -3.69 17.04
C LYS A 452 8.48 -3.86 17.47
N GLU A 453 9.35 -2.94 17.06
CA GLU A 453 10.78 -2.95 17.35
C GLU A 453 11.17 -2.15 18.60
N GLY A 454 10.24 -1.37 19.18
CA GLY A 454 10.49 -0.49 20.32
C GLY A 454 11.41 0.70 20.01
N ASN A 455 11.47 1.13 18.76
CA ASN A 455 12.36 2.19 18.28
C ASN A 455 11.65 3.56 18.21
N THR A 456 12.28 4.64 18.66
CA THR A 456 11.69 5.99 18.64
C THR A 456 12.26 6.91 17.54
N ILE A 457 13.18 6.40 16.71
CA ILE A 457 13.87 7.18 15.67
C ILE A 457 12.87 7.71 14.62
N CYS A 458 12.90 9.02 14.38
CA CYS A 458 12.09 9.76 13.38
C CYS A 458 10.56 9.61 13.53
N LEU A 459 10.06 9.25 14.71
CA LEU A 459 8.61 9.21 14.97
C LEU A 459 7.97 10.59 14.84
N GLU A 460 8.66 11.64 15.27
CA GLU A 460 8.18 13.02 15.19
C GLU A 460 7.92 13.43 13.73
N GLU A 461 8.88 13.19 12.84
CA GLU A 461 8.75 13.45 11.41
C GLU A 461 7.60 12.63 10.82
N GLY A 462 7.50 11.34 11.16
CA GLY A 462 6.45 10.45 10.65
C GLY A 462 5.05 10.93 11.01
N LEU A 463 4.82 11.31 12.27
CA LEU A 463 3.53 11.83 12.73
C LEU A 463 3.18 13.15 12.05
N LYS A 464 4.15 14.06 11.92
CA LYS A 464 3.95 15.35 11.24
C LYS A 464 3.63 15.17 9.76
N ILE A 465 4.31 14.25 9.07
CA ILE A 465 4.02 13.91 7.67
C ILE A 465 2.59 13.40 7.57
N ILE A 466 2.19 12.40 8.36
CA ILE A 466 0.82 11.87 8.32
C ILE A 466 -0.20 12.99 8.54
N ARG A 467 0.01 13.86 9.53
CA ARG A 467 -0.90 14.97 9.79
C ARG A 467 -0.98 15.95 8.60
N LEU A 468 0.16 16.28 7.99
CA LEU A 468 0.18 17.15 6.81
C LEU A 468 -0.59 16.52 5.64
N LEU A 469 -0.60 15.19 5.52
CA LEU A 469 -1.32 14.47 4.47
C LEU A 469 -2.80 14.19 4.84
N TRP A 470 -3.25 14.57 6.04
CA TRP A 470 -4.58 14.24 6.56
C TRP A 470 -5.66 15.24 6.10
N HIS A 471 -6.07 15.15 4.83
CA HIS A 471 -7.12 15.99 4.23
C HIS A 471 -8.31 15.16 3.72
N GLU A 472 -9.48 15.79 3.54
CA GLU A 472 -10.78 15.14 3.30
C GLU A 472 -10.78 14.14 2.12
N ALA A 473 -10.17 14.51 0.99
CA ALA A 473 -10.03 13.63 -0.18
C ALA A 473 -9.15 12.39 0.09
N VAL A 474 -8.15 12.52 0.97
CA VAL A 474 -7.23 11.44 1.36
C VAL A 474 -7.86 10.53 2.41
N ILE A 475 -8.68 11.10 3.30
CA ILE A 475 -9.37 10.37 4.36
C ILE A 475 -10.26 9.27 3.76
N LYS A 476 -11.11 9.63 2.80
CA LYS A 476 -12.11 8.72 2.24
C LYS A 476 -11.48 7.59 1.41
N ASN A 477 -10.44 7.91 0.63
CA ASN A 477 -9.89 7.01 -0.38
C ASN A 477 -8.65 6.23 0.07
N MET A 478 -7.92 6.71 1.08
CA MET A 478 -6.64 6.13 1.50
C MET A 478 -6.60 5.82 3.00
N MET A 479 -6.90 6.79 3.88
CA MET A 479 -6.75 6.56 5.32
C MET A 479 -7.80 5.63 5.90
N LYS A 480 -9.06 5.72 5.45
CA LYS A 480 -10.10 4.82 5.93
C LYS A 480 -9.79 3.35 5.60
N PRO A 481 -9.35 2.97 4.38
CA PRO A 481 -8.87 1.60 4.13
C PRO A 481 -7.62 1.21 4.91
N LEU A 482 -6.67 2.13 5.13
CA LEU A 482 -5.38 1.82 5.79
C LEU A 482 -5.48 1.69 7.31
N VAL A 483 -6.32 2.51 7.93
CA VAL A 483 -6.41 2.68 9.39
C VAL A 483 -7.75 2.21 9.93
N GLY A 484 -8.80 2.21 9.11
CA GLY A 484 -10.18 1.93 9.52
C GLY A 484 -10.35 0.55 10.16
N GLU A 485 -9.56 -0.43 9.72
CA GLU A 485 -9.51 -1.82 10.24
C GLU A 485 -8.21 -2.17 10.99
N ASN A 486 -7.38 -1.18 11.36
CA ASN A 486 -6.02 -1.42 11.83
C ASN A 486 -5.82 -1.14 13.34
N MET A 487 -5.94 -2.17 14.19
CA MET A 487 -5.62 -2.06 15.62
C MET A 487 -4.15 -1.73 15.90
N ASP A 488 -3.23 -2.25 15.09
CA ASP A 488 -1.78 -2.08 15.31
C ASP A 488 -1.41 -0.60 15.27
N PHE A 489 -2.02 0.17 14.37
CA PHE A 489 -1.80 1.61 14.30
C PHE A 489 -2.28 2.34 15.57
N ILE A 490 -3.47 2.03 16.09
CA ILE A 490 -3.99 2.64 17.33
C ILE A 490 -3.11 2.26 18.52
N ASN A 491 -2.71 0.99 18.61
CA ASN A 491 -1.79 0.52 19.65
C ASN A 491 -0.44 1.22 19.56
N SER A 492 0.07 1.45 18.35
CA SER A 492 1.31 2.19 18.10
C SER A 492 1.18 3.64 18.59
N LEU A 493 0.11 4.35 18.24
CA LEU A 493 -0.12 5.71 18.72
C LEU A 493 -0.29 5.78 20.25
N THR A 494 -0.92 4.78 20.85
CA THR A 494 -1.04 4.66 22.31
C THR A 494 0.32 4.50 22.97
N TRP A 495 1.17 3.64 22.42
CA TRP A 495 2.53 3.41 22.90
C TRP A 495 3.39 4.66 22.78
N ILE A 496 3.32 5.37 21.65
CA ILE A 496 4.00 6.66 21.47
C ILE A 496 3.51 7.66 22.51
N LEU A 497 2.19 7.78 22.70
CA LEU A 497 1.61 8.69 23.69
C LEU A 497 2.16 8.41 25.09
N LYS A 498 2.22 7.15 25.50
CA LYS A 498 2.79 6.73 26.79
C LYS A 498 4.23 7.20 26.98
N ILE A 499 5.12 6.89 26.02
CA ILE A 499 6.54 7.26 26.08
C ILE A 499 6.70 8.77 26.27
N TYR A 500 5.98 9.57 25.49
CA TYR A 500 6.18 11.02 25.52
C TYR A 500 5.44 11.71 26.68
N ILE A 501 4.39 11.10 27.24
CA ILE A 501 3.83 11.51 28.54
C ILE A 501 4.81 11.28 29.68
N ASP A 502 5.53 10.15 29.67
CA ASP A 502 6.52 9.81 30.69
C ASP A 502 7.74 10.75 30.61
N ASN A 503 8.15 11.11 29.38
CA ASN A 503 9.24 12.05 29.12
C ASN A 503 8.84 13.54 29.21
N ASN A 504 7.56 13.84 29.47
CA ASN A 504 6.98 15.19 29.47
C ASN A 504 7.24 15.99 28.16
N ASP A 505 7.28 15.32 27.01
CA ASP A 505 7.41 15.98 25.72
C ASP A 505 6.06 16.51 25.24
N VAL A 506 5.79 17.77 25.57
CA VAL A 506 4.53 18.44 25.24
C VAL A 506 4.29 18.49 23.73
N LYS A 507 5.33 18.64 22.90
CA LYS A 507 5.16 18.77 21.45
C LYS A 507 4.69 17.45 20.86
N MET A 508 5.34 16.35 21.24
CA MET A 508 4.98 15.02 20.75
C MET A 508 3.61 14.58 21.23
N VAL A 509 3.28 14.81 22.50
CA VAL A 509 1.93 14.51 23.03
C VAL A 509 0.86 15.27 22.25
N ASN A 510 1.09 16.54 21.91
CA ASN A 510 0.13 17.32 21.12
C ASN A 510 -0.10 16.71 19.73
N GLU A 511 0.97 16.33 19.01
CA GLU A 511 0.89 15.75 17.68
C GLU A 511 0.17 14.38 17.70
N VAL A 512 0.53 13.51 18.64
CA VAL A 512 -0.08 12.18 18.76
C VAL A 512 -1.55 12.28 19.16
N MET A 513 -1.90 13.17 20.08
CA MET A 513 -3.28 13.32 20.53
C MET A 513 -4.19 13.90 19.44
N LEU A 514 -3.68 14.81 18.61
CA LEU A 514 -4.39 15.29 17.42
C LEU A 514 -4.60 14.15 16.41
N LEU A 515 -3.56 13.35 16.15
CA LEU A 515 -3.66 12.24 15.21
C LEU A 515 -4.59 11.12 15.70
N LEU A 516 -4.58 10.81 17.00
CA LEU A 516 -5.52 9.89 17.63
C LEU A 516 -6.97 10.37 17.50
N LYS A 517 -7.23 11.67 17.72
CA LYS A 517 -8.55 12.27 17.49
C LYS A 517 -9.02 12.01 16.06
N LEU A 518 -8.20 12.37 15.08
CA LEU A 518 -8.51 12.20 13.67
C LEU A 518 -8.70 10.72 13.29
N THR A 519 -7.92 9.83 13.89
CA THR A 519 -8.03 8.38 13.68
C THR A 519 -9.35 7.83 14.19
N ILE A 520 -9.76 8.19 15.42
CA ILE A 520 -11.02 7.73 16.01
C ILE A 520 -12.25 8.22 15.23
N GLU A 521 -12.17 9.36 14.54
CA GLU A 521 -13.26 9.88 13.70
C GLU A 521 -13.53 9.02 12.45
N ILE A 522 -12.56 8.20 12.01
CA ILE A 522 -12.65 7.43 10.76
C ILE A 522 -12.65 5.91 10.94
N VAL A 523 -12.29 5.42 12.12
CA VAL A 523 -12.19 3.98 12.46
C VAL A 523 -13.57 3.35 12.61
N ASP A 524 -13.68 2.09 12.19
CA ASP A 524 -14.94 1.36 12.25
C ASP A 524 -15.33 1.02 13.70
N SER A 525 -16.64 0.97 13.96
CA SER A 525 -17.19 0.74 15.30
C SER A 525 -16.76 -0.60 15.92
N SER A 526 -16.45 -1.59 15.08
CA SER A 526 -15.91 -2.90 15.48
C SER A 526 -14.58 -2.78 16.23
N LEU A 527 -13.69 -1.91 15.77
CA LEU A 527 -12.39 -1.63 16.38
C LEU A 527 -12.49 -0.79 17.63
N ILE A 528 -13.36 0.22 17.60
CA ILE A 528 -13.63 1.04 18.78
C ILE A 528 -14.07 0.15 19.95
N GLY A 529 -14.78 -0.96 19.68
CA GLY A 529 -15.17 -1.93 20.72
C GLY A 529 -14.04 -2.81 21.28
N ASN A 530 -12.89 -2.87 20.62
CA ASN A 530 -11.75 -3.75 20.93
C ASN A 530 -10.51 -2.99 21.45
N LEU A 531 -10.65 -1.72 21.82
CA LEU A 531 -9.57 -0.91 22.38
C LEU A 531 -9.04 -1.50 23.70
N ASN A 532 -7.71 -1.47 23.88
CA ASN A 532 -7.03 -1.97 25.08
C ASN A 532 -7.23 -0.99 26.27
N ILE A 533 -7.27 -1.49 27.51
CA ILE A 533 -7.35 -0.67 28.73
C ILE A 533 -6.23 0.38 28.80
N GLU A 534 -5.04 0.06 28.28
CA GLU A 534 -3.91 0.99 28.26
C GLU A 534 -4.22 2.25 27.45
N PHE A 535 -4.97 2.13 26.35
CA PHE A 535 -5.43 3.28 25.56
C PHE A 535 -6.21 4.26 26.45
N PHE A 536 -7.20 3.76 27.19
CA PHE A 536 -8.02 4.60 28.07
C PHE A 536 -7.17 5.23 29.17
N ARG A 537 -6.24 4.46 29.75
CA ARG A 537 -5.33 4.94 30.80
C ARG A 537 -4.52 6.13 30.32
N GLU A 538 -3.87 6.03 29.15
CA GLU A 538 -3.02 7.11 28.65
C GLU A 538 -3.82 8.39 28.32
N ILE A 539 -5.06 8.26 27.82
CA ILE A 539 -5.93 9.44 27.64
C ILE A 539 -6.29 10.08 29.00
N VAL A 540 -6.60 9.30 30.04
CA VAL A 540 -6.81 9.84 31.39
C VAL A 540 -5.54 10.53 31.91
N ARG A 541 -4.35 9.97 31.67
CA ARG A 541 -3.08 10.61 32.07
C ARG A 541 -2.87 11.96 31.40
N VAL A 542 -3.31 12.14 30.15
CA VAL A 542 -3.32 13.46 29.48
C VAL A 542 -4.21 14.46 30.23
N LEU A 543 -5.40 14.03 30.67
CA LEU A 543 -6.33 14.86 31.43
C LEU A 543 -5.82 15.17 32.85
N GLN A 544 -5.19 14.21 33.51
CA GLN A 544 -4.54 14.39 34.82
C GLN A 544 -3.43 15.43 34.77
N LYS A 545 -2.58 15.36 33.73
CA LYS A 545 -1.49 16.30 33.49
C LYS A 545 -1.93 17.53 32.68
N ARG A 546 -3.21 17.91 32.70
CA ARG A 546 -3.78 18.99 31.86
C ARG A 546 -3.07 20.35 31.96
N GLY A 547 -2.45 20.65 33.11
CA GLY A 547 -1.66 21.87 33.29
C GLY A 547 -0.39 21.95 32.43
N LEU A 548 0.11 20.81 31.95
CA LEU A 548 1.32 20.73 31.11
C LEU A 548 1.02 20.89 29.62
N PHE A 549 -0.20 20.57 29.18
CA PHE A 549 -0.52 20.43 27.76
C PHE A 549 -1.35 21.60 27.22
N SER A 550 -1.35 21.73 25.89
CA SER A 550 -2.12 22.80 25.23
C SER A 550 -3.63 22.58 25.40
N LYS A 551 -4.41 23.67 25.37
CA LYS A 551 -5.89 23.61 25.39
C LYS A 551 -6.45 22.75 24.25
N GLN A 552 -5.78 22.75 23.10
CA GLN A 552 -6.18 21.93 21.96
C GLN A 552 -6.00 20.44 22.23
N THR A 553 -4.91 20.07 22.90
CA THR A 553 -4.60 18.67 23.27
C THR A 553 -5.64 18.11 24.21
N ILE A 554 -6.00 18.89 25.25
CA ILE A 554 -7.05 18.52 26.19
C ILE A 554 -8.40 18.40 25.50
N LYS A 555 -8.73 19.33 24.61
CA LYS A 555 -9.95 19.24 23.80
C LYS A 555 -9.95 17.99 22.90
N SER A 556 -8.82 17.64 22.29
CA SER A 556 -8.67 16.42 21.49
C SER A 556 -8.87 15.15 22.31
N ALA A 557 -8.30 15.08 23.52
CA ALA A 557 -8.50 13.97 24.45
C ALA A 557 -9.99 13.78 24.81
N LEU A 558 -10.70 14.88 25.12
CA LEU A 558 -12.14 14.83 25.40
C LEU A 558 -12.97 14.40 24.17
N HIS A 559 -12.59 14.85 22.96
CA HIS A 559 -13.25 14.41 21.73
C HIS A 559 -13.03 12.92 21.45
N VAL A 560 -11.82 12.40 21.70
CA VAL A 560 -11.53 10.96 21.59
C VAL A 560 -12.42 10.17 22.54
N PHE A 561 -12.49 10.56 23.82
CA PHE A 561 -13.42 9.92 24.76
C PHE A 561 -14.88 10.03 24.33
N THR A 562 -15.28 11.16 23.77
CA THR A 562 -16.66 11.35 23.31
C THR A 562 -16.99 10.37 22.18
N GLY A 563 -16.09 10.24 21.19
CA GLY A 563 -16.27 9.32 20.06
C GLY A 563 -16.39 7.86 20.49
N ILE A 564 -15.54 7.40 21.42
CA ILE A 564 -15.52 5.99 21.84
C ILE A 564 -16.56 5.62 22.90
N SER A 565 -17.08 6.61 23.65
CA SER A 565 -18.01 6.38 24.78
C SER A 565 -19.43 5.96 24.37
N SER A 566 -19.76 6.05 23.09
CA SER A 566 -21.03 5.55 22.54
C SER A 566 -21.23 4.05 22.82
N LEU A 567 -20.14 3.26 22.80
CA LEU A 567 -20.16 1.84 23.09
C LEU A 567 -20.14 1.55 24.60
N GLY A 568 -21.04 0.67 25.05
CA GLY A 568 -21.18 0.29 26.46
C GLY A 568 -19.90 -0.27 27.10
N ARG A 569 -19.19 -1.14 26.37
CA ARG A 569 -17.93 -1.75 26.81
C ARG A 569 -16.83 -0.70 27.04
N ASN A 570 -16.83 0.39 26.28
CA ASN A 570 -15.82 1.44 26.44
C ASN A 570 -16.14 2.33 27.65
N ARG A 571 -17.43 2.53 27.96
CA ARG A 571 -17.83 3.27 29.17
C ARG A 571 -17.27 2.60 30.42
N THR A 572 -17.39 1.28 30.55
CA THR A 572 -16.85 0.54 31.70
C THR A 572 -15.32 0.63 31.76
N ARG A 573 -14.63 0.57 30.61
CA ARG A 573 -13.17 0.75 30.54
C ARG A 573 -12.71 2.15 30.94
N ILE A 574 -13.42 3.21 30.54
CA ILE A 574 -13.13 4.59 30.96
C ILE A 574 -13.31 4.74 32.48
N VAL A 575 -14.36 4.13 33.04
CA VAL A 575 -14.60 4.13 34.49
C VAL A 575 -13.52 3.35 35.24
N GLU A 576 -13.09 2.19 34.72
CA GLU A 576 -12.03 1.36 35.30
C GLU A 576 -10.71 2.14 35.49
N VAL A 577 -10.39 3.08 34.59
CA VAL A 577 -9.21 3.96 34.69
C VAL A 577 -9.47 5.30 35.40
N ASN A 578 -10.52 5.39 36.22
CA ASN A 578 -10.90 6.60 36.98
C ASN A 578 -11.34 7.81 36.14
N GLY A 579 -11.86 7.58 34.93
CA GLY A 579 -12.29 8.67 34.05
C GLY A 579 -13.36 9.58 34.63
N VAL A 580 -14.31 9.07 35.44
CA VAL A 580 -15.36 9.92 36.04
C VAL A 580 -14.78 10.85 37.11
N PHE A 581 -13.87 10.34 37.95
CA PHE A 581 -13.17 11.18 38.94
C PHE A 581 -12.43 12.31 38.25
N GLU A 582 -11.67 11.98 37.22
CA GLU A 582 -10.86 12.96 36.50
C GLU A 582 -11.70 14.06 35.84
N LEU A 583 -12.86 13.69 35.26
CA LEU A 583 -13.79 14.64 34.67
C LEU A 583 -14.41 15.59 35.71
N ILE A 584 -14.72 15.09 36.91
CA ILE A 584 -15.25 15.93 38.00
C ILE A 584 -14.17 16.90 38.47
N GLU A 585 -12.96 16.41 38.74
CA GLU A 585 -11.82 17.25 39.16
C GLU A 585 -11.50 18.33 38.11
N PHE A 586 -11.54 17.98 36.82
CA PHE A 586 -11.33 18.96 35.77
C PHE A 586 -12.44 20.02 35.72
N GLU A 587 -13.70 19.65 35.92
CA GLU A 587 -14.80 20.61 35.93
C GLU A 587 -14.78 21.54 37.16
N LEU A 588 -14.23 21.08 38.29
CA LEU A 588 -14.05 21.92 39.49
C LEU A 588 -13.08 23.09 39.25
N GLU A 589 -12.16 22.98 38.29
CA GLU A 589 -11.26 24.06 37.87
C GLU A 589 -11.95 25.18 37.08
N ASN A 590 -13.25 25.04 36.78
CA ASN A 590 -14.04 26.01 36.00
C ASN A 590 -13.49 26.21 34.58
N PRO A 591 -13.48 25.16 33.74
CA PRO A 591 -13.01 25.29 32.36
C PRO A 591 -13.96 26.16 31.52
N LYS A 592 -13.53 26.50 30.30
CA LYS A 592 -14.36 27.29 29.36
C LYS A 592 -15.63 26.52 28.97
N LYS A 593 -16.70 27.25 28.64
CA LYS A 593 -18.00 26.71 28.18
C LYS A 593 -17.89 25.49 27.25
N SER A 594 -17.08 25.58 26.18
CA SER A 594 -16.93 24.50 25.19
C SER A 594 -16.33 23.21 25.74
N VAL A 595 -15.55 23.30 26.82
CA VAL A 595 -14.93 22.15 27.50
C VAL A 595 -15.93 21.56 28.49
N THR A 596 -16.63 22.41 29.25
CA THR A 596 -17.70 21.97 30.16
C THR A 596 -18.78 21.18 29.41
N GLU A 597 -19.21 21.63 28.22
CA GLU A 597 -20.18 20.89 27.40
C GLU A 597 -19.68 19.47 27.05
N LEU A 598 -18.38 19.30 26.74
CA LEU A 598 -17.79 17.98 26.49
C LEU A 598 -17.71 17.12 27.75
N ILE A 599 -17.33 17.72 28.89
CA ILE A 599 -17.27 17.01 30.18
C ILE A 599 -18.65 16.48 30.56
N PHE A 600 -19.69 17.32 30.46
CA PHE A 600 -21.05 16.91 30.80
C PHE A 600 -21.59 15.85 29.84
N ASN A 601 -21.22 15.92 28.55
CA ASN A 601 -21.58 14.88 27.59
C ASN A 601 -20.97 13.52 27.97
N LEU A 602 -19.69 13.52 28.34
CA LEU A 602 -19.01 12.33 28.83
C LEU A 602 -19.61 11.81 30.13
N LEU A 603 -19.88 12.68 31.11
CA LEU A 603 -20.51 12.28 32.38
C LEU A 603 -21.89 11.67 32.14
N ALA A 604 -22.70 12.23 31.23
CA ALA A 604 -24.00 11.67 30.86
C ALA A 604 -23.86 10.27 30.23
N HIS A 605 -22.87 10.07 29.36
CA HIS A 605 -22.57 8.74 28.81
C HIS A 605 -22.07 7.77 29.89
N LEU A 606 -21.11 8.15 30.73
CA LEU A 606 -20.53 7.26 31.73
C LEU A 606 -21.54 6.91 32.84
N CYS A 607 -22.36 7.85 33.29
CA CYS A 607 -23.39 7.59 34.30
C CYS A 607 -24.54 6.70 33.80
N SER A 608 -24.62 6.43 32.49
CA SER A 608 -25.61 5.48 31.96
C SER A 608 -25.34 4.02 32.36
N CYS A 609 -24.09 3.64 32.69
CA CYS A 609 -23.75 2.32 33.24
C CYS A 609 -23.66 2.33 34.78
N ALA A 610 -23.76 1.16 35.41
CA ALA A 610 -23.80 1.04 36.87
C ALA A 610 -22.48 1.46 37.52
N GLU A 611 -21.36 1.03 36.95
CA GLU A 611 -20.00 1.32 37.39
C GLU A 611 -19.73 2.83 37.35
N GLY A 612 -20.18 3.51 36.29
CA GLY A 612 -20.03 4.95 36.16
C GLY A 612 -20.82 5.73 37.20
N ARG A 613 -22.05 5.30 37.51
CA ARG A 613 -22.84 5.89 38.62
C ARG A 613 -22.17 5.67 39.97
N GLU A 614 -21.68 4.46 40.21
CA GLU A 614 -20.97 4.14 41.45
C GLU A 614 -19.75 5.05 41.62
N GLN A 615 -18.92 5.17 40.58
CA GLN A 615 -17.75 6.02 40.60
C GLN A 615 -18.10 7.50 40.77
N PHE A 616 -19.14 7.99 40.09
CA PHE A 616 -19.66 9.36 40.25
C PHE A 616 -20.07 9.65 41.70
N LEU A 617 -20.77 8.72 42.35
CA LEU A 617 -21.23 8.86 43.73
C LEU A 617 -20.13 8.67 44.78
N ARG A 618 -19.05 7.98 44.43
CA ARG A 618 -17.85 7.89 45.29
C ARG A 618 -17.09 9.21 45.35
N HIS A 619 -17.25 10.08 44.36
CA HIS A 619 -16.63 11.40 44.34
C HIS A 619 -17.44 12.39 45.19
N ALA A 620 -16.83 12.94 46.26
CA ALA A 620 -17.52 13.81 47.22
C ALA A 620 -18.16 15.06 46.59
N ALA A 621 -17.59 15.56 45.48
CA ALA A 621 -18.12 16.72 44.76
C ALA A 621 -19.12 16.38 43.64
N GLY A 622 -19.38 15.10 43.30
CA GLY A 622 -20.08 14.73 42.06
C GLY A 622 -21.46 15.40 41.90
N ILE A 623 -22.37 15.15 42.82
CA ILE A 623 -23.74 15.70 42.78
C ILE A 623 -23.71 17.23 42.90
N ALA A 624 -22.87 17.76 43.80
CA ALA A 624 -22.74 19.19 44.04
C ALA A 624 -22.25 19.95 42.80
N MET A 625 -21.23 19.41 42.12
CA MET A 625 -20.64 19.99 40.91
C MET A 625 -21.69 20.06 39.79
N VAL A 626 -22.36 18.94 39.48
CA VAL A 626 -23.39 18.90 38.41
C VAL A 626 -24.53 19.87 38.72
N THR A 627 -25.01 19.86 39.97
CA THR A 627 -26.06 20.78 40.44
C THR A 627 -25.65 22.24 40.28
N LYS A 628 -24.40 22.58 40.61
CA LYS A 628 -23.91 23.97 40.58
C LYS A 628 -23.89 24.55 39.16
N ARG A 629 -23.73 23.72 38.12
CA ARG A 629 -23.62 24.17 36.72
C ARG A 629 -24.94 24.39 35.99
N ILE A 630 -26.03 23.81 36.48
CA ILE A 630 -27.38 24.00 35.92
C ILE A 630 -27.76 25.49 35.93
N LEU A 631 -28.27 25.99 34.80
CA LEU A 631 -28.64 27.38 34.48
C LEU A 631 -27.47 28.37 34.53
N ARG A 632 -26.20 27.90 34.46
CA ARG A 632 -25.01 28.78 34.57
C ARG A 632 -24.06 28.74 33.39
N VAL A 633 -24.15 27.73 32.52
CA VAL A 633 -23.17 27.51 31.44
C VAL A 633 -23.81 27.60 30.06
N SER A 634 -24.73 26.68 29.75
CA SER A 634 -25.46 26.64 28.49
C SER A 634 -26.67 25.72 28.57
N ALA A 635 -27.65 25.91 27.68
CA ALA A 635 -28.82 25.03 27.60
C ALA A 635 -28.45 23.56 27.33
N VAL A 636 -27.37 23.31 26.56
CA VAL A 636 -26.85 21.96 26.32
C VAL A 636 -26.30 21.35 27.62
N THR A 637 -25.55 22.14 28.40
CA THR A 637 -25.05 21.69 29.70
C THR A 637 -26.20 21.41 30.66
N ASP A 638 -27.25 22.23 30.64
CA ASP A 638 -28.43 22.05 31.49
C ASP A 638 -29.15 20.73 31.18
N ASP A 639 -29.33 20.40 29.90
CA ASP A 639 -29.94 19.13 29.50
C ASP A 639 -29.13 17.92 29.96
N LEU A 640 -27.81 17.94 29.71
CA LEU A 640 -26.89 16.86 30.09
C LEU A 640 -26.77 16.72 31.61
N ALA A 641 -26.76 17.84 32.35
CA ALA A 641 -26.75 17.84 33.80
C ALA A 641 -28.02 17.21 34.37
N LEU A 642 -29.18 17.57 33.83
CA LEU A 642 -30.46 16.96 34.22
C LEU A 642 -30.52 15.48 33.85
N GLN A 643 -29.92 15.07 32.73
CA GLN A 643 -29.80 13.65 32.37
C GLN A 643 -28.96 12.88 33.39
N VAL A 644 -27.81 13.41 33.82
CA VAL A 644 -26.98 12.79 34.86
C VAL A 644 -27.77 12.68 36.17
N ILE A 645 -28.39 13.78 36.63
CA ILE A 645 -29.20 13.79 37.86
C ILE A 645 -30.36 12.79 37.77
N SER A 646 -31.05 12.72 36.62
CA SER A 646 -32.17 11.80 36.40
C SER A 646 -31.74 10.34 36.50
N VAL A 647 -30.63 9.99 35.85
CA VAL A 647 -30.11 8.61 35.86
C VAL A 647 -29.62 8.22 37.27
N ILE A 648 -29.00 9.13 38.01
CA ILE A 648 -28.63 8.91 39.42
C ILE A 648 -29.88 8.75 40.30
N ALA A 649 -30.85 9.66 40.18
CA ALA A 649 -32.10 9.61 40.94
C ALA A 649 -32.89 8.32 40.66
N LYS A 650 -32.92 7.86 39.41
CA LYS A 650 -33.70 6.69 38.99
C LYS A 650 -33.04 5.37 39.38
N TYR A 651 -31.72 5.25 39.26
CA TYR A 651 -31.01 3.97 39.35
C TYR A 651 -30.03 3.84 40.53
N SER A 652 -29.86 4.89 41.35
CA SER A 652 -28.97 4.89 42.52
C SER A 652 -29.69 5.40 43.78
N THR A 653 -30.80 4.76 44.10
CA THR A 653 -31.80 5.18 45.11
C THR A 653 -31.40 4.88 46.57
N SER A 654 -30.11 4.96 46.91
CA SER A 654 -29.70 4.81 48.31
C SER A 654 -30.21 5.99 49.14
N LYS A 655 -30.66 5.73 50.38
CA LYS A 655 -31.12 6.79 51.31
C LYS A 655 -30.06 7.90 51.48
N LYS A 656 -28.77 7.51 51.50
CA LYS A 656 -27.64 8.44 51.58
C LYS A 656 -27.59 9.37 50.35
N THR A 657 -27.71 8.82 49.15
CA THR A 657 -27.68 9.58 47.89
C THR A 657 -28.84 10.56 47.80
N VAL A 658 -30.07 10.13 48.08
CA VAL A 658 -31.26 11.00 48.02
C VAL A 658 -31.18 12.16 49.02
N LEU A 659 -30.62 11.92 50.21
CA LEU A 659 -30.36 12.96 51.21
C LEU A 659 -29.24 13.91 50.77
N GLU A 660 -28.17 13.38 50.18
CA GLU A 660 -27.07 14.18 49.65
C GLU A 660 -27.54 15.14 48.55
N MET A 661 -28.37 14.66 47.61
CA MET A 661 -28.99 15.51 46.58
C MET A 661 -29.75 16.69 47.17
N SER A 662 -30.48 16.48 48.27
CA SER A 662 -31.14 17.58 49.00
C SER A 662 -30.12 18.54 49.63
N ARG A 663 -29.11 18.02 50.31
CA ARG A 663 -28.09 18.81 51.03
C ARG A 663 -27.26 19.72 50.11
N VAL A 664 -26.88 19.23 48.93
CA VAL A 664 -26.06 20.00 47.97
C VAL A 664 -26.90 20.95 47.11
N GLY A 665 -28.21 21.05 47.37
CA GLY A 665 -29.11 21.98 46.71
C GLY A 665 -29.67 21.50 45.36
N ALA A 666 -29.59 20.21 45.03
CA ALA A 666 -30.11 19.68 43.76
C ALA A 666 -31.61 19.89 43.65
N VAL A 667 -32.36 19.65 44.74
CA VAL A 667 -33.80 19.86 44.80
C VAL A 667 -34.16 21.33 44.55
N SER A 668 -33.46 22.26 45.21
CA SER A 668 -33.65 23.70 44.97
C SER A 668 -33.38 24.07 43.51
N LYS A 669 -32.32 23.52 42.91
CA LYS A 669 -31.95 23.83 41.54
C LYS A 669 -32.96 23.28 40.52
N LEU A 670 -33.52 22.09 40.76
CA LEU A 670 -34.61 21.54 39.94
C LEU A 670 -35.86 22.44 39.98
N CYS A 671 -36.22 22.95 41.16
CA CYS A 671 -37.30 23.93 41.28
C CYS A 671 -36.99 25.24 40.50
N MET A 672 -35.74 25.71 40.53
CA MET A 672 -35.33 26.87 39.72
C MET A 672 -35.49 26.61 38.22
N VAL A 673 -35.15 25.41 37.72
CA VAL A 673 -35.32 25.06 36.29
C VAL A 673 -36.79 25.15 35.86
N MET A 674 -37.73 24.73 36.71
CA MET A 674 -39.16 24.85 36.39
C MET A 674 -39.62 26.30 36.21
N GLN A 675 -38.99 27.24 36.91
CA GLN A 675 -39.31 28.67 36.88
C GLN A 675 -38.48 29.44 35.86
N ALA A 676 -37.31 28.94 35.48
CA ALA A 676 -36.42 29.59 34.54
C ALA A 676 -37.06 29.77 33.15
N ASP A 677 -36.60 30.78 32.41
CA ASP A 677 -36.92 30.93 31.00
C ASP A 677 -36.06 29.97 30.16
N CYS A 678 -36.46 28.70 30.15
CA CYS A 678 -35.80 27.63 29.41
C CYS A 678 -36.83 26.78 28.65
N ALA A 679 -36.34 25.95 27.73
CA ALA A 679 -37.18 25.08 26.91
C ALA A 679 -38.09 24.17 27.76
N SER A 680 -39.32 23.93 27.28
CA SER A 680 -40.36 23.17 27.98
C SER A 680 -39.91 21.77 28.38
N TYR A 681 -39.19 21.07 27.51
CA TYR A 681 -38.72 19.71 27.78
C TYR A 681 -37.75 19.63 28.97
N LEU A 682 -36.99 20.70 29.27
CA LEU A 682 -36.11 20.75 30.45
C LEU A 682 -36.94 20.87 31.73
N LYS A 683 -38.03 21.64 31.68
CA LYS A 683 -38.98 21.78 32.80
C LYS A 683 -39.66 20.45 33.09
N GLU A 684 -40.10 19.74 32.06
CA GLU A 684 -40.69 18.40 32.17
C GLU A 684 -39.71 17.40 32.78
N LYS A 685 -38.47 17.34 32.27
CA LYS A 685 -37.40 16.50 32.87
C LYS A 685 -37.19 16.82 34.35
N ALA A 686 -37.15 18.10 34.74
CA ALA A 686 -36.99 18.49 36.14
C ALA A 686 -38.16 18.04 37.03
N ILE A 687 -39.40 18.16 36.52
CA ILE A 687 -40.62 17.68 37.20
C ILE A 687 -40.56 16.17 37.43
N ASP A 688 -40.18 15.41 36.41
CA ASP A 688 -40.13 13.95 36.49
C ASP A 688 -39.08 13.48 37.49
N ILE A 689 -37.92 14.16 37.55
CA ILE A 689 -36.90 13.88 38.58
C ILE A 689 -37.47 14.12 39.98
N LEU A 690 -38.14 15.25 40.22
CA LEU A 690 -38.75 15.59 41.52
C LEU A 690 -39.80 14.57 41.96
N ARG A 691 -40.58 14.03 41.01
CA ARG A 691 -41.60 13.02 41.28
C ARG A 691 -41.02 11.69 41.79
N LEU A 692 -39.83 11.28 41.31
CA LEU A 692 -39.20 10.00 41.68
C LEU A 692 -39.02 9.84 43.20
N HIS A 693 -38.72 10.92 43.91
CA HIS A 693 -38.43 10.91 45.37
C HIS A 693 -39.31 11.86 46.16
N SER A 694 -40.53 12.12 45.67
CA SER A 694 -41.48 13.07 46.27
C SER A 694 -41.72 12.85 47.76
N THR A 695 -41.82 11.60 48.21
CA THR A 695 -42.01 11.26 49.64
C THR A 695 -40.86 11.75 50.54
N THR A 696 -39.63 11.81 50.01
CA THR A 696 -38.45 12.26 50.76
C THR A 696 -38.23 13.76 50.60
N TRP A 697 -38.46 14.30 49.40
CA TRP A 697 -38.17 15.70 49.10
C TRP A 697 -39.30 16.67 49.42
N ASN A 698 -40.56 16.22 49.54
CA ASN A 698 -41.69 17.09 49.92
C ASN A 698 -41.50 17.77 51.28
N ASN A 699 -40.73 17.15 52.18
CA ASN A 699 -40.38 17.72 53.48
C ASN A 699 -39.13 18.63 53.41
N SER A 700 -38.55 18.84 52.23
CA SER A 700 -37.42 19.74 52.06
C SER A 700 -37.91 21.20 52.14
N PRO A 701 -37.30 22.05 52.98
CA PRO A 701 -37.66 23.47 53.07
C PRO A 701 -37.50 24.19 51.73
N CYS A 702 -36.68 23.64 50.81
CA CYS A 702 -36.50 24.17 49.47
C CYS A 702 -37.81 24.15 48.67
N ILE A 703 -38.58 23.05 48.70
CA ILE A 703 -39.78 22.90 47.86
C ILE A 703 -40.87 23.89 48.27
N GLN A 704 -41.06 24.09 49.58
CA GLN A 704 -42.06 25.01 50.13
C GLN A 704 -41.79 26.46 49.70
N VAL A 705 -40.52 26.91 49.74
CA VAL A 705 -40.14 28.27 49.32
C VAL A 705 -40.46 28.53 47.83
N TYR A 706 -40.20 27.56 46.95
CA TYR A 706 -40.44 27.75 45.51
C TYR A 706 -41.92 27.69 45.10
N PHE A 707 -42.74 26.85 45.75
CA PHE A 707 -44.19 26.88 45.53
C PHE A 707 -44.82 28.20 45.99
N VAL A 708 -44.29 28.83 47.05
CA VAL A 708 -44.74 30.15 47.51
C VAL A 708 -44.37 31.27 46.53
N THR A 709 -43.19 31.23 45.90
CA THR A 709 -42.78 32.23 44.88
C THR A 709 -43.55 32.17 43.56
N ARG A 710 -44.26 31.06 43.27
CA ARG A 710 -45.12 30.95 42.07
C ARG A 710 -46.42 31.75 42.22
N ASN A 711 -46.80 32.06 43.46
CA ASN A 711 -47.92 32.95 43.80
C ASN A 711 -47.38 34.28 44.34
N GLN A 712 -46.62 35.03 43.53
CA GLN A 712 -46.52 36.48 43.75
C GLN A 712 -47.75 37.12 43.09
N ARG A 713 -48.43 37.96 43.88
CA ARG A 713 -49.68 38.67 43.57
C ARG A 713 -49.67 39.38 42.23
#